data_AF-A0A7Y5QFR3-F1
#
_entry.id   AF-A0A7Y5QFR3-F1
#
_cell.length_a   1.000
_cell.length_b   1.000
_cell.length_c   1.000
_cell.angle_alpha   90.00
_cell.angle_beta   90.00
_cell.angle_gamma   90.00
#
_symmetry.space_group_name_H-M   'P 1'
#
loop_
_entity.id
_entity.type
_entity.pdbx_description
1 polymer ?
#
loop_
_entity_poly.entity_id
_entity_poly.type
_entity_poly.pdbx_seq_one_letter_code
_entity_poly.pdbx_strand_id
1 'polypeptide(L)'
;MNAHIVAVDTYGSMRVTAPQTGKQVSAYKLGYTTAVTAVLLALYGEKARDVSPKQASYRYVQIDSEVVVRHGHILLTLTADELAKAEQFTRQSHRAGVFLWRDKTWWAFPDSSHPDYAEPGYRVGPNFDPTGFRPPSPSTGERETAVTGITAERSQRSASEKPWWWLSGETYPHRELLKRHGARFSSRRKQWYFIGAELPAAIRALVTSEMQSDAEASDEKHESPLLSIFGGRIIGKERAANGDVIVKGENGIFATRTTMDNRFGETKVLWVFDFPPQSRVGNPLPALLTALQHNGAVYAIYNQQWRFEEAERVAAVDALVESVPLTDDEPCTVDEAAAILGMQIKSAPIVEPPPRLFALHDTAYARHELETADSKPIPTGTRGKVVKLYHHNVKHGWSYDVDFEQIGICWSFERELTPHEPIPGIKIVRGAIVPPGAVLPPTDAEIKRTMIEYGQQLPAEEISTDVEPERELISTPEEVQPPAIRILKPVSIPADGEPLDAVQTAIRSVKAQPIAAVQGASLTNGRTARIDQAYVGELTGSITGQVFCYGFAVHEGICIYVNMAGPRMGVEAIRAKLSKGDQVSVVPPDAPAVELTAGEGNSGMYHPYLHYLPEARFASLILVHDWAATPNYGGKATTFIFRTSEAQAIAKLKHHVMQLVNIPVFDAWSAYLYEAGQRAMLVRKTRSAGGIDLVSLDLDLDSWTHVITGGLEQGIISLP
;
A
#
# COMPACT_ATOMS: atom_id res chain seq x y z
N MET A 1 20.87 -20.33 30.20
CA MET A 1 19.45 -20.62 30.49
C MET A 1 18.93 -21.45 29.33
N ASN A 2 18.25 -22.59 29.58
CA ASN A 2 17.69 -23.39 28.49
C ASN A 2 16.44 -22.69 27.96
N ALA A 3 16.62 -21.89 26.91
CA ALA A 3 15.55 -21.22 26.20
C ALA A 3 14.96 -22.15 25.15
N HIS A 4 13.64 -22.30 25.14
CA HIS A 4 12.91 -23.16 24.21
C HIS A 4 12.13 -22.30 23.23
N ILE A 5 12.36 -22.49 21.92
CA ILE A 5 11.60 -21.77 20.90
C ILE A 5 10.33 -22.53 20.58
N VAL A 6 9.19 -21.85 20.71
CA VAL A 6 7.85 -22.40 20.49
C VAL A 6 7.12 -21.60 19.43
N ALA A 7 6.33 -22.29 18.61
CA ALA A 7 5.43 -21.71 17.63
C ALA A 7 3.97 -22.05 17.97
N VAL A 8 3.07 -21.07 17.84
CA VAL A 8 1.65 -21.20 18.20
C VAL A 8 0.78 -20.82 16.98
N ASP A 9 -0.16 -21.66 16.58
CA ASP A 9 -1.00 -21.45 15.38
C ASP A 9 -1.84 -20.14 15.46
N THR A 10 -1.83 -19.34 14.38
CA THR A 10 -2.67 -18.15 14.23
C THR A 10 -3.12 -17.95 12.78
N TYR A 11 -4.32 -17.39 12.61
CA TYR A 11 -4.83 -16.94 11.31
C TYR A 11 -4.46 -15.48 10.99
N GLY A 12 -3.60 -14.86 11.80
CA GLY A 12 -3.18 -13.47 11.67
C GLY A 12 -3.95 -12.50 12.57
N SER A 13 -3.67 -11.21 12.45
CA SER A 13 -4.29 -10.14 13.23
C SER A 13 -5.53 -9.58 12.54
N MET A 14 -6.58 -9.25 13.30
CA MET A 14 -7.81 -8.64 12.82
C MET A 14 -8.27 -7.56 13.80
N ARG A 15 -8.92 -6.49 13.29
CA ARG A 15 -9.59 -5.51 14.14
C ARG A 15 -10.95 -6.05 14.58
N VAL A 16 -11.19 -6.09 15.89
CA VAL A 16 -12.44 -6.55 16.49
C VAL A 16 -12.93 -5.55 17.53
N THR A 17 -14.24 -5.44 17.70
CA THR A 17 -14.83 -4.61 18.75
C THR A 17 -14.78 -5.38 20.07
N ALA A 18 -13.98 -4.90 21.03
CA ALA A 18 -13.83 -5.52 22.33
C ALA A 18 -15.18 -5.48 23.10
N PRO A 19 -15.74 -6.64 23.52
CA PRO A 19 -17.06 -6.69 24.16
C PRO A 19 -17.15 -5.90 25.47
N GLN A 20 -16.01 -5.79 26.19
CA GLN A 20 -15.95 -5.12 27.49
C GLN A 20 -15.86 -3.58 27.37
N THR A 21 -15.24 -3.07 26.31
CA THR A 21 -14.96 -1.63 26.17
C THR A 21 -15.72 -0.96 25.03
N GLY A 22 -16.31 -1.73 24.11
CA GLY A 22 -16.96 -1.23 22.90
C GLY A 22 -16.01 -0.60 21.89
N LYS A 23 -14.69 -0.61 22.14
CA LYS A 23 -13.68 -0.01 21.26
C LYS A 23 -13.16 -1.03 20.25
N GLN A 24 -12.79 -0.57 19.06
CA GLN A 24 -12.04 -1.40 18.12
C GLN A 24 -10.61 -1.61 18.62
N VAL A 25 -10.21 -2.87 18.75
CA VAL A 25 -8.86 -3.28 19.15
C VAL A 25 -8.29 -4.25 18.12
N SER A 26 -6.96 -4.30 18.00
CA SER A 26 -6.27 -5.28 17.17
C SER A 26 -6.05 -6.56 17.97
N ALA A 27 -6.50 -7.70 17.47
CA ALA A 27 -6.41 -8.98 18.15
C ALA A 27 -5.98 -10.09 17.18
N TYR A 28 -5.33 -11.13 17.70
CA TYR A 28 -4.93 -12.29 16.92
C TYR A 28 -6.08 -13.29 16.82
N LYS A 29 -6.39 -13.71 15.60
CA LYS A 29 -7.44 -14.67 15.27
C LYS A 29 -6.89 -16.09 15.46
N LEU A 30 -7.53 -16.86 16.32
CA LEU A 30 -7.09 -18.18 16.78
C LEU A 30 -8.21 -19.22 16.60
N GLY A 31 -7.83 -20.48 16.40
CA GLY A 31 -8.76 -21.58 16.24
C GLY A 31 -9.51 -21.91 17.53
N TYR A 32 -10.81 -22.19 17.43
CA TYR A 32 -11.65 -22.49 18.60
C TYR A 32 -11.31 -23.86 19.24
N THR A 33 -10.83 -24.81 18.43
CA THR A 33 -10.63 -26.22 18.82
C THR A 33 -9.21 -26.54 19.29
N THR A 34 -8.34 -25.53 19.40
CA THR A 34 -6.92 -25.69 19.74
C THR A 34 -6.59 -25.14 21.12
N ALA A 35 -5.57 -25.69 21.78
CA ALA A 35 -5.08 -25.22 23.09
C ALA A 35 -4.47 -23.81 23.06
N VAL A 36 -4.16 -23.31 21.86
CA VAL A 36 -3.50 -22.03 21.58
C VAL A 36 -4.00 -20.86 22.43
N THR A 37 -5.32 -20.64 22.50
CA THR A 37 -5.88 -19.52 23.28
C THR A 37 -5.57 -19.65 24.76
N ALA A 38 -5.75 -20.84 25.34
CA ALA A 38 -5.44 -21.09 26.75
C ALA A 38 -3.94 -20.92 27.04
N VAL A 39 -3.09 -21.41 26.14
CA VAL A 39 -1.62 -21.27 26.26
C VAL A 39 -1.21 -19.80 26.23
N LEU A 40 -1.70 -19.01 25.27
CA LEU A 40 -1.34 -17.59 25.18
C LEU A 40 -1.82 -16.79 26.41
N LEU A 41 -3.05 -17.01 26.87
CA LEU A 41 -3.56 -16.36 28.09
C LEU A 41 -2.76 -16.76 29.33
N ALA A 42 -2.36 -18.02 29.43
CA ALA A 42 -1.59 -18.52 30.56
C ALA A 42 -0.14 -18.01 30.59
N LEU A 43 0.49 -17.84 29.42
CA LEU A 43 1.87 -17.38 29.30
C LEU A 43 2.01 -15.87 29.43
N TYR A 44 1.12 -15.10 28.79
CA TYR A 44 1.17 -13.64 28.84
C TYR A 44 0.46 -13.04 30.06
N GLY A 45 -0.39 -13.81 30.76
CA GLY A 45 -1.11 -13.33 31.94
C GLY A 45 -1.93 -12.08 31.63
N GLU A 46 -1.74 -11.01 32.41
CA GLU A 46 -2.46 -9.73 32.25
C GLU A 46 -2.17 -9.01 30.92
N LYS A 47 -1.06 -9.36 30.25
CA LYS A 47 -0.67 -8.82 28.95
C LYS A 47 -1.46 -9.43 27.79
N ALA A 48 -2.29 -10.45 28.02
CA ALA A 48 -3.18 -11.00 27.00
C ALA A 48 -4.63 -11.07 27.48
N ARG A 49 -5.58 -10.71 26.60
CA ARG A 49 -7.01 -10.66 26.92
C ARG A 49 -7.84 -11.27 25.80
N ASP A 50 -8.81 -12.13 26.16
CA ASP A 50 -9.81 -12.62 25.22
C ASP A 50 -10.83 -11.50 24.94
N VAL A 51 -10.87 -11.06 23.68
CA VAL A 51 -11.76 -10.03 23.16
C VAL A 51 -12.74 -10.60 22.13
N SER A 52 -13.00 -11.91 22.18
CA SER A 52 -13.90 -12.60 21.27
C SER A 52 -15.35 -12.12 21.41
N PRO A 53 -16.03 -11.74 20.31
CA PRO A 53 -17.48 -11.53 20.29
C PRO A 53 -18.26 -12.80 20.68
N LYS A 54 -19.42 -12.64 21.32
CA LYS A 54 -20.25 -13.77 21.82
C LYS A 54 -20.65 -14.80 20.74
N GLN A 55 -20.74 -14.39 19.47
CA GLN A 55 -21.13 -15.23 18.33
C GLN A 55 -19.96 -15.49 17.36
N ALA A 56 -18.71 -15.27 17.78
CA ALA A 56 -17.57 -15.46 16.91
C ALA A 56 -17.24 -16.96 16.70
N SER A 57 -17.01 -17.34 15.44
CA SER A 57 -16.53 -18.68 15.06
C SER A 57 -15.02 -18.89 15.35
N TYR A 58 -14.32 -17.85 15.78
CA TYR A 58 -12.90 -17.86 16.13
C TYR A 58 -12.68 -17.14 17.47
N ARG A 59 -11.56 -17.47 18.13
CA ARG A 59 -11.12 -16.74 19.33
C ARG A 59 -10.23 -15.57 18.92
N TYR A 60 -10.42 -14.42 19.55
CA TYR A 60 -9.63 -13.21 19.32
C TYR A 60 -8.93 -12.82 20.60
N VAL A 61 -7.59 -12.90 20.60
CA VAL A 61 -6.78 -12.54 21.78
C VAL A 61 -5.98 -11.28 21.46
N GLN A 62 -6.22 -10.23 22.23
CA GLN A 62 -5.38 -9.04 22.23
C GLN A 62 -4.14 -9.31 23.08
N ILE A 63 -2.96 -8.98 22.56
CA ILE A 63 -1.68 -9.11 23.26
C ILE A 63 -1.03 -7.74 23.32
N ASP A 64 -0.84 -7.21 24.53
CA ASP A 64 -0.26 -5.90 24.82
C ASP A 64 1.26 -6.01 25.04
N SER A 65 1.95 -6.67 24.10
CA SER A 65 3.40 -6.84 24.08
C SER A 65 3.92 -6.98 22.65
N GLU A 66 5.25 -7.00 22.48
CA GLU A 66 5.82 -7.35 21.19
C GLU A 66 5.52 -8.83 20.85
N VAL A 67 5.16 -9.09 19.59
CA VAL A 67 4.82 -10.42 19.08
C VAL A 67 5.51 -10.61 17.73
N VAL A 68 6.15 -11.76 17.54
CA VAL A 68 6.76 -12.13 16.26
C VAL A 68 5.86 -13.15 15.56
N VAL A 69 5.32 -12.80 14.40
CA VAL A 69 4.45 -13.68 13.61
C VAL A 69 5.14 -14.08 12.31
N ARG A 70 5.21 -15.38 12.02
CA ARG A 70 5.75 -15.93 10.78
C ARG A 70 4.94 -17.12 10.28
N HIS A 71 4.58 -17.08 9.00
CA HIS A 71 3.87 -18.16 8.30
C HIS A 71 2.61 -18.69 9.03
N GLY A 72 1.85 -17.81 9.68
CA GLY A 72 0.66 -18.22 10.43
C GLY A 72 0.98 -18.78 11.83
N HIS A 73 2.16 -18.50 12.37
CA HIS A 73 2.51 -18.87 13.74
C HIS A 73 3.06 -17.68 14.53
N ILE A 74 2.65 -17.57 15.79
CA ILE A 74 3.27 -16.68 16.78
C ILE A 74 4.47 -17.41 17.38
N LEU A 75 5.65 -16.79 17.33
CA LEU A 75 6.90 -17.34 17.86
C LEU A 75 7.17 -16.78 19.25
N LEU A 76 7.49 -17.67 20.19
CA LEU A 76 7.76 -17.37 21.61
C LEU A 76 9.06 -18.05 22.05
N THR A 77 9.78 -17.42 22.97
CA THR A 77 10.88 -18.05 23.70
C THR A 77 10.41 -18.35 25.12
N LEU A 78 10.39 -19.63 25.50
CA LEU A 78 9.90 -20.08 26.81
C LEU A 78 11.06 -20.58 27.68
N THR A 79 10.96 -20.29 28.97
CA THR A 79 11.70 -20.97 30.04
C THR A 79 11.18 -22.39 30.24
N ALA A 80 11.91 -23.23 30.98
CA ALA A 80 11.48 -24.60 31.29
C ALA A 80 10.12 -24.63 32.04
N ASP A 81 9.89 -23.67 32.95
CA ASP A 81 8.65 -23.57 33.72
C ASP A 81 7.47 -23.14 32.83
N GLU A 82 7.69 -22.19 31.93
CA GLU A 82 6.69 -21.77 30.94
C GLU A 82 6.37 -22.88 29.94
N LEU A 83 7.38 -23.66 29.53
CA LEU A 83 7.20 -24.83 28.68
C LEU A 83 6.32 -25.87 29.36
N ALA A 84 6.61 -26.22 30.63
CA ALA A 84 5.81 -27.16 31.41
C ALA A 84 4.37 -26.66 31.59
N LYS A 85 4.20 -25.35 31.82
CA LYS A 85 2.87 -24.71 31.90
C LYS A 85 2.11 -24.83 30.58
N ALA A 86 2.76 -24.58 29.44
CA ALA A 86 2.15 -24.73 28.13
C ALA A 86 1.73 -26.19 27.86
N GLU A 87 2.57 -27.17 28.20
CA GLU A 87 2.23 -28.60 28.09
C GLU A 87 0.99 -28.98 28.91
N GLN A 88 0.83 -28.42 30.11
CA GLN A 88 -0.32 -28.71 30.96
C GLN A 88 -1.65 -28.35 30.26
N PHE A 89 -1.68 -27.22 29.53
CA PHE A 89 -2.86 -26.80 28.77
C PHE A 89 -3.06 -27.60 27.49
N THR A 90 -1.98 -27.94 26.78
CA THR A 90 -2.10 -28.70 25.52
C THR A 90 -2.61 -30.11 25.76
N ARG A 91 -2.20 -30.78 26.85
CA ARG A 91 -2.67 -32.12 27.24
C ARG A 91 -4.17 -32.22 27.52
N GLN A 92 -4.81 -31.10 27.86
CA GLN A 92 -6.27 -31.04 28.12
C GLN A 92 -7.08 -30.80 26.85
N SER A 93 -6.43 -30.52 25.72
CA SER A 93 -7.08 -30.17 24.45
C SER A 93 -6.96 -31.30 23.44
N HIS A 94 -7.97 -31.46 22.58
CA HIS A 94 -7.93 -32.45 21.50
C HIS A 94 -6.82 -32.18 20.48
N ARG A 95 -6.46 -30.91 20.26
CA ARG A 95 -5.37 -30.50 19.38
C ARG A 95 -4.54 -29.43 20.06
N ALA A 96 -3.23 -29.66 20.17
CA ALA A 96 -2.32 -28.67 20.76
C ALA A 96 -2.29 -27.37 19.96
N GLY A 97 -1.95 -27.43 18.66
CA GLY A 97 -1.70 -26.23 17.84
C GLY A 97 -0.47 -25.43 18.28
N VAL A 98 0.41 -26.07 19.06
CA VAL A 98 1.64 -25.52 19.62
C VAL A 98 2.79 -26.48 19.27
N PHE A 99 3.93 -25.92 18.87
CA PHE A 99 5.08 -26.67 18.34
C PHE A 99 6.37 -26.24 19.00
N LEU A 100 7.21 -27.19 19.40
CA LEU A 100 8.52 -26.98 19.99
C LEU A 100 9.61 -27.18 18.94
N TRP A 101 10.56 -26.26 18.86
CA TRP A 101 11.77 -26.43 18.07
C TRP A 101 12.86 -27.11 18.90
N ARG A 102 13.26 -28.32 18.48
CA ARG A 102 14.41 -29.05 19.07
C ARG A 102 15.05 -29.93 18.00
N ASP A 103 16.36 -30.15 18.10
CA ASP A 103 17.10 -31.01 17.17
C ASP A 103 16.90 -30.65 15.68
N LYS A 104 16.81 -29.33 15.41
CA LYS A 104 16.57 -28.74 14.08
C LYS A 104 15.24 -29.18 13.41
N THR A 105 14.27 -29.62 14.21
CA THR A 105 12.98 -30.10 13.74
C THR A 105 11.86 -29.55 14.63
N TRP A 106 10.67 -29.35 14.06
CA TRP A 106 9.48 -29.00 14.82
C TRP A 106 8.82 -30.25 15.40
N TRP A 107 8.38 -30.16 16.65
CA TRP A 107 7.66 -31.20 17.36
C TRP A 107 6.33 -30.64 17.85
N ALA A 108 5.22 -31.27 17.50
CA ALA A 108 3.92 -30.94 18.08
C ALA A 108 3.93 -31.26 19.58
N PHE A 109 3.35 -30.37 20.38
CA PHE A 109 3.18 -30.58 21.82
C PHE A 109 2.25 -31.78 22.09
N PRO A 110 2.43 -32.47 23.23
CA PRO A 110 1.48 -33.45 23.71
C PRO A 110 0.06 -32.89 23.80
N ASP A 111 -0.92 -33.67 23.35
CA ASP A 111 -2.35 -33.36 23.42
C ASP A 111 -3.13 -34.52 24.05
N SER A 112 -4.46 -34.40 24.14
CA SER A 112 -5.27 -35.45 24.77
C SER A 112 -5.24 -36.78 24.01
N SER A 113 -4.84 -36.77 22.74
CA SER A 113 -4.78 -37.95 21.87
C SER A 113 -3.35 -38.52 21.76
N HIS A 114 -2.33 -37.68 21.95
CA HIS A 114 -0.92 -38.03 21.83
C HIS A 114 -0.18 -37.59 23.11
N PRO A 115 0.17 -38.53 24.01
CA PRO A 115 0.78 -38.19 25.31
C PRO A 115 2.24 -37.71 25.20
N ASP A 116 2.89 -37.95 24.06
CA ASP A 116 4.28 -37.57 23.80
C ASP A 116 4.37 -36.56 22.65
N TYR A 117 5.53 -35.91 22.56
CA TYR A 117 5.87 -35.05 21.44
C TYR A 117 5.88 -35.85 20.13
N ALA A 118 5.15 -35.38 19.13
CA ALA A 118 5.03 -36.03 17.83
C ALA A 118 5.58 -35.15 16.70
N GLU A 119 6.08 -35.75 15.62
CA GLU A 119 6.39 -35.00 14.42
C GLU A 119 5.09 -34.46 13.81
N PRO A 120 5.04 -33.17 13.46
CA PRO A 120 3.83 -32.57 12.91
C PRO A 120 3.61 -33.11 11.48
N GLY A 121 2.37 -33.51 11.18
CA GLY A 121 2.03 -34.11 9.87
C GLY A 121 2.28 -33.15 8.70
N TYR A 122 2.42 -33.68 7.47
CA TYR A 122 2.82 -32.93 6.25
C TYR A 122 2.03 -31.63 5.93
N ARG A 123 0.87 -31.39 6.54
CA ARG A 123 0.03 -30.18 6.37
C ARG A 123 -0.20 -29.38 7.66
N VAL A 124 0.40 -29.79 8.77
CA VAL A 124 0.18 -29.22 10.10
C VAL A 124 1.54 -28.80 10.64
N GLY A 125 1.62 -27.59 11.19
CA GLY A 125 2.83 -27.09 11.85
C GLY A 125 3.83 -26.35 10.95
N PRO A 126 4.85 -25.72 11.57
CA PRO A 126 5.78 -24.85 10.87
C PRO A 126 6.81 -25.65 10.06
N ASN A 127 7.25 -25.09 8.93
CA ASN A 127 8.24 -25.71 8.04
C ASN A 127 9.50 -24.86 7.83
N PHE A 128 9.78 -23.92 8.73
CA PHE A 128 10.90 -22.98 8.67
C PHE A 128 11.82 -23.10 9.89
N ASP A 129 13.08 -22.69 9.76
CA ASP A 129 14.06 -22.65 10.87
C ASP A 129 13.88 -21.37 11.69
N PRO A 130 13.47 -21.46 12.98
CA PRO A 130 13.15 -20.30 13.77
C PRO A 130 14.37 -19.60 14.40
N THR A 131 15.57 -20.21 14.33
CA THR A 131 16.75 -19.76 15.10
C THR A 131 17.20 -18.34 14.80
N GLY A 132 16.86 -17.81 13.62
CA GLY A 132 17.21 -16.43 13.23
C GLY A 132 16.23 -15.35 13.69
N PHE A 133 15.05 -15.70 14.21
CA PHE A 133 13.98 -14.72 14.45
C PHE A 133 13.95 -14.14 15.86
N ARG A 134 14.71 -14.72 16.81
CA ARG A 134 14.85 -14.23 18.20
C ARG A 134 13.49 -13.86 18.83
N PRO A 135 12.59 -14.84 19.01
CA PRO A 135 11.25 -14.54 19.50
C PRO A 135 11.28 -13.95 20.93
N PRO A 136 10.35 -13.04 21.26
CA PRO A 136 10.28 -12.44 22.59
C PRO A 136 9.83 -13.48 23.63
N SER A 137 10.25 -13.27 24.88
CA SER A 137 9.69 -14.03 26.01
C SER A 137 8.32 -13.47 26.40
N PRO A 138 7.29 -14.32 26.63
CA PRO A 138 5.96 -13.86 27.04
C PRO A 138 5.95 -13.14 28.39
N SER A 139 6.76 -13.58 29.35
CA SER A 139 6.81 -13.04 30.70
C SER A 139 7.50 -11.67 30.74
N THR A 140 8.70 -11.56 30.17
CA THR A 140 9.47 -10.31 30.19
C THR A 140 9.03 -9.33 29.08
N GLY A 141 8.57 -9.84 27.94
CA GLY A 141 8.32 -9.04 26.74
C GLY A 141 9.60 -8.55 26.06
N GLU A 142 10.76 -9.00 26.54
CA GLU A 142 12.08 -8.64 26.02
C GLU A 142 12.54 -9.67 24.99
N ARG A 143 13.20 -9.20 23.93
CA ARG A 143 13.96 -10.06 23.02
C ARG A 143 15.30 -10.40 23.67
N GLU A 144 15.74 -11.64 23.52
CA GLU A 144 17.10 -12.04 23.91
C GLU A 144 18.11 -11.07 23.27
N THR A 145 18.85 -10.33 24.11
CA THR A 145 19.79 -9.30 23.66
C THR A 145 20.84 -9.93 22.78
N ALA A 146 21.21 -9.22 21.70
CA ALA A 146 22.26 -9.67 20.80
C ALA A 146 23.54 -9.93 21.61
N VAL A 147 24.26 -11.01 21.30
CA VAL A 147 25.70 -11.05 21.56
C VAL A 147 26.25 -9.77 20.93
N THR A 148 26.69 -8.84 21.77
CA THR A 148 27.35 -7.61 21.34
C THR A 148 28.67 -8.01 20.68
N GLY A 149 28.96 -7.42 19.52
CA GLY A 149 30.24 -7.59 18.84
C GLY A 149 30.33 -8.65 17.73
N ILE A 150 31.47 -8.61 17.02
CA ILE A 150 31.86 -9.56 15.98
C ILE A 150 32.93 -10.49 16.55
N THR A 151 32.68 -11.80 16.54
CA THR A 151 33.64 -12.82 16.95
C THR A 151 34.38 -13.40 15.75
N ALA A 152 35.67 -13.68 15.91
CA ALA A 152 36.51 -14.29 14.87
C ALA A 152 37.07 -15.66 15.31
N GLU A 153 36.72 -16.71 14.57
CA GLU A 153 37.24 -18.07 14.76
C GLU A 153 38.29 -18.40 13.68
N ARG A 154 39.51 -18.76 14.09
CA ARG A 154 40.58 -19.18 13.18
C ARG A 154 40.52 -20.71 12.98
N SER A 155 40.29 -21.14 11.75
CA SER A 155 40.29 -22.54 11.33
C SER A 155 41.39 -22.80 10.30
N GLN A 156 42.28 -23.76 10.55
CA GLN A 156 43.36 -24.12 9.64
C GLN A 156 43.40 -25.64 9.48
N ARG A 157 43.30 -26.14 8.24
CA ARG A 157 43.22 -27.59 7.95
C ARG A 157 44.59 -28.29 7.95
N SER A 158 45.65 -27.58 7.59
CA SER A 158 47.03 -28.07 7.63
C SER A 158 48.02 -26.90 7.82
N ALA A 159 49.18 -27.16 8.43
CA ALA A 159 50.16 -26.11 8.74
C ALA A 159 50.68 -25.34 7.51
N SER A 160 50.61 -25.94 6.32
CA SER A 160 51.02 -25.35 5.04
C SER A 160 49.91 -24.57 4.32
N GLU A 161 48.65 -24.68 4.75
CA GLU A 161 47.52 -23.98 4.11
C GLU A 161 47.19 -22.65 4.79
N LYS A 162 46.70 -21.69 4.00
CA LYS A 162 46.26 -20.38 4.52
C LYS A 162 45.08 -20.57 5.48
N PRO A 163 45.14 -20.00 6.70
CA PRO A 163 44.06 -20.12 7.67
C PRO A 163 42.81 -19.37 7.20
N TRP A 164 41.67 -19.90 7.61
CA TRP A 164 40.35 -19.32 7.39
C TRP A 164 39.90 -18.64 8.69
N TRP A 165 39.44 -17.40 8.58
CA TRP A 165 38.88 -16.66 9.68
C TRP A 165 37.38 -16.58 9.50
N TRP A 166 36.60 -17.22 10.36
CA TRP A 166 35.15 -17.17 10.37
C TRP A 166 34.68 -16.03 11.26
N LEU A 167 33.83 -15.17 10.73
CA LEU A 167 33.32 -13.97 11.39
C LEU A 167 31.81 -14.13 11.63
N SER A 168 31.41 -14.07 12.90
CA SER A 168 30.04 -14.24 13.37
C SER A 168 29.63 -13.14 14.35
N GLY A 169 28.33 -13.02 14.65
CA GLY A 169 27.80 -11.93 15.50
C GLY A 169 27.21 -10.80 14.67
N GLU A 170 27.39 -9.55 15.10
CA GLU A 170 26.81 -8.35 14.48
C GLU A 170 27.52 -7.92 13.19
N THR A 171 27.65 -8.84 12.23
CA THR A 171 28.38 -8.61 10.97
C THR A 171 27.56 -7.84 9.91
N TYR A 172 26.25 -7.66 10.14
CA TYR A 172 25.35 -7.05 9.15
C TYR A 172 25.60 -5.54 8.92
N PRO A 173 25.75 -4.70 9.97
CA PRO A 173 26.11 -3.29 9.81
C PRO A 173 27.47 -3.09 9.10
N HIS A 174 28.38 -4.05 9.24
CA HIS A 174 29.74 -4.00 8.70
C HIS A 174 29.91 -4.75 7.38
N ARG A 175 28.82 -5.21 6.74
CA ARG A 175 28.84 -6.03 5.51
C ARG A 175 29.69 -5.43 4.39
N GLU A 176 29.58 -4.13 4.15
CA GLU A 176 30.33 -3.48 3.06
C GLU A 176 31.82 -3.33 3.40
N LEU A 177 32.16 -3.13 4.68
CA LEU A 177 33.55 -3.15 5.15
C LEU A 177 34.15 -4.56 4.99
N LEU A 178 33.42 -5.59 5.38
CA LEU A 178 33.84 -6.99 5.23
C LEU A 178 34.08 -7.35 3.75
N LYS A 179 33.17 -6.98 2.84
CA LYS A 179 33.36 -7.19 1.40
C LYS A 179 34.57 -6.43 0.84
N ARG A 180 34.73 -5.17 1.23
CA ARG A 180 35.83 -4.30 0.76
C ARG A 180 37.19 -4.89 1.12
N HIS A 181 37.30 -5.52 2.29
CA HIS A 181 38.51 -6.17 2.77
C HIS A 181 38.61 -7.66 2.39
N GLY A 182 37.82 -8.11 1.40
CA GLY A 182 37.97 -9.43 0.79
C GLY A 182 37.30 -10.58 1.54
N ALA A 183 36.50 -10.32 2.57
CA ALA A 183 35.69 -11.35 3.20
C ALA A 183 34.51 -11.77 2.31
N ARG A 184 34.14 -13.04 2.39
CA ARG A 184 33.04 -13.65 1.62
C ARG A 184 32.01 -14.23 2.57
N PHE A 185 30.73 -14.20 2.18
CA PHE A 185 29.67 -14.79 3.00
C PHE A 185 29.45 -16.26 2.63
N SER A 186 29.42 -17.13 3.63
CA SER A 186 29.10 -18.54 3.46
C SER A 186 27.62 -18.79 3.75
N SER A 187 26.83 -19.06 2.70
CA SER A 187 25.41 -19.39 2.85
C SER A 187 25.18 -20.67 3.69
N ARG A 188 26.13 -21.60 3.70
CA ARG A 188 26.03 -22.87 4.45
C ARG A 188 26.24 -22.71 5.95
N ARG A 189 27.13 -21.80 6.37
CA ARG A 189 27.40 -21.50 7.80
C ARG A 189 26.69 -20.24 8.29
N LYS A 190 26.06 -19.48 7.39
CA LYS A 190 25.47 -18.14 7.66
C LYS A 190 26.48 -17.19 8.34
N GLN A 191 27.76 -17.29 7.95
CA GLN A 191 28.88 -16.55 8.54
C GLN A 191 29.75 -15.94 7.43
N TRP A 192 30.42 -14.84 7.74
CA TRP A 192 31.47 -14.30 6.88
C TRP A 192 32.76 -15.09 7.06
N TYR A 193 33.59 -15.18 6.04
CA TYR A 193 34.90 -15.78 6.14
C TYR A 193 35.95 -15.00 5.35
N PHE A 194 37.17 -14.98 5.86
CA PHE A 194 38.34 -14.39 5.22
C PHE A 194 39.47 -15.41 5.15
N ILE A 195 40.16 -15.50 4.01
CA ILE A 195 41.27 -16.46 3.81
C ILE A 195 42.57 -15.66 3.75
N GLY A 196 43.41 -15.81 4.77
CA GLY A 196 44.69 -15.10 4.87
C GLY A 196 45.38 -15.34 6.20
N ALA A 197 46.70 -15.14 6.24
CA ALA A 197 47.51 -15.39 7.43
C ALA A 197 47.01 -14.59 8.65
N GLU A 198 46.55 -13.35 8.41
CA GLU A 198 46.02 -12.46 9.43
C GLU A 198 44.77 -11.73 8.95
N LEU A 199 43.88 -11.38 9.88
CA LEU A 199 42.74 -10.50 9.59
C LEU A 199 43.22 -9.09 9.22
N PRO A 200 42.65 -8.47 8.17
CA PRO A 200 42.90 -7.06 7.83
C PRO A 200 42.64 -6.14 9.03
N ALA A 201 43.44 -5.09 9.20
CA ALA A 201 43.37 -4.19 10.36
C ALA A 201 41.96 -3.62 10.62
N ALA A 202 41.23 -3.26 9.56
CA ALA A 202 39.85 -2.78 9.67
C ALA A 202 38.87 -3.85 10.18
N ILE A 203 39.08 -5.12 9.83
CA ILE A 203 38.25 -6.24 10.36
C ILE A 203 38.70 -6.59 11.78
N ARG A 204 40.00 -6.52 12.06
CA ARG A 204 40.56 -6.76 13.40
C ARG A 204 40.02 -5.74 14.41
N ALA A 205 39.97 -4.47 14.04
CA ALA A 205 39.41 -3.40 14.86
C ALA A 205 37.95 -3.67 15.29
N LEU A 206 37.13 -4.26 14.41
CA LEU A 206 35.76 -4.66 14.73
C LEU A 206 35.68 -5.84 15.71
N VAL A 207 36.74 -6.65 15.81
CA VAL A 207 36.84 -7.79 16.72
C VAL A 207 37.46 -7.35 18.06
N THR A 208 38.40 -6.39 18.06
CA THR A 208 39.10 -5.90 19.27
C THR A 208 38.43 -4.71 19.96
N SER A 209 37.49 -4.01 19.31
CA SER A 209 36.78 -2.84 19.87
C SER A 209 36.10 -3.11 21.22
N GLU A 210 35.85 -4.36 21.60
CA GLU A 210 35.26 -4.73 22.90
C GLU A 210 36.26 -5.32 23.90
N MET A 211 37.53 -5.59 23.53
CA MET A 211 38.55 -5.94 24.53
C MET A 211 39.15 -4.71 25.22
N GLN A 212 38.96 -3.51 24.68
CA GLN A 212 39.46 -2.25 25.24
C GLN A 212 38.40 -1.42 25.97
N SER A 213 37.10 -1.76 25.87
CA SER A 213 36.03 -0.99 26.52
C SER A 213 35.95 -1.15 28.05
N ASP A 214 36.72 -2.08 28.64
CA ASP A 214 36.77 -2.29 30.10
C ASP A 214 38.09 -1.83 30.76
N ALA A 215 39.04 -1.25 30.02
CA ALA A 215 40.39 -0.97 30.56
C ALA A 215 40.87 0.48 30.48
N GLU A 216 40.23 1.37 29.71
CA GLU A 216 40.71 2.76 29.54
C GLU A 216 39.61 3.78 29.86
N ALA A 217 39.14 3.75 31.12
CA ALA A 217 38.45 4.86 31.75
C ALA A 217 39.45 5.70 32.57
N SER A 218 40.45 6.27 31.91
CA SER A 218 41.21 7.41 32.44
C SER A 218 42.03 8.05 31.34
N ASP A 219 41.81 9.36 31.16
CA ASP A 219 42.53 10.32 30.33
C ASP A 219 42.21 10.35 28.83
N GLU A 220 41.17 11.09 28.46
CA GLU A 220 41.23 11.96 27.27
C GLU A 220 40.32 13.19 27.43
N LYS A 221 40.79 14.33 26.91
CA LYS A 221 40.35 15.70 27.20
C LYS A 221 38.85 15.92 26.97
N HIS A 222 38.21 16.65 27.90
CA HIS A 222 36.85 17.16 27.79
C HIS A 222 36.63 17.98 26.49
N GLU A 223 36.13 17.34 25.44
CA GLU A 223 35.42 18.03 24.37
C GLU A 223 33.97 18.27 24.83
N SER A 224 33.46 19.49 24.66
CA SER A 224 32.10 19.83 25.06
C SER A 224 31.09 18.86 24.41
N PRO A 225 30.14 18.27 25.15
CA PRO A 225 29.22 17.25 24.61
C PRO A 225 28.37 17.74 23.43
N LEU A 226 28.22 19.07 23.26
CA LEU A 226 27.56 19.70 22.11
C LEU A 226 28.39 19.64 20.82
N LEU A 227 29.72 19.60 20.89
CA LEU A 227 30.58 19.46 19.71
C LEU A 227 30.43 18.09 19.06
N SER A 228 30.02 17.07 19.82
CA SER A 228 29.70 15.75 19.28
C SER A 228 28.61 15.80 18.20
N ILE A 229 27.67 16.75 18.31
CA ILE A 229 26.65 16.98 17.29
C ILE A 229 27.31 17.36 15.97
N PHE A 230 28.33 18.22 15.98
CA PHE A 230 29.03 18.70 14.78
C PHE A 230 30.17 17.77 14.31
N GLY A 231 30.31 16.59 14.90
CA GLY A 231 31.40 15.65 14.59
C GLY A 231 32.74 16.04 15.20
N GLY A 232 32.73 16.79 16.32
CA GLY A 232 33.92 17.24 17.05
C GLY A 232 34.30 18.69 16.78
N ARG A 233 33.95 19.24 15.61
CA ARG A 233 34.31 20.62 15.24
C ARG A 233 33.30 21.30 14.33
N ILE A 234 33.14 22.62 14.49
CA ILE A 234 32.44 23.50 13.54
C ILE A 234 33.48 24.01 12.53
N ILE A 235 33.20 23.81 11.24
CA ILE A 235 34.12 24.09 10.12
C ILE A 235 33.73 25.34 9.31
N GLY A 236 32.56 25.92 9.55
CA GLY A 236 32.12 27.13 8.85
C GLY A 236 30.94 27.81 9.53
N LYS A 237 30.83 29.13 9.33
CA LYS A 237 29.77 29.99 9.85
C LYS A 237 29.45 31.08 8.82
N GLU A 238 28.21 31.14 8.40
CA GLU A 238 27.72 32.10 7.41
C GLU A 238 26.44 32.79 7.90
N ARG A 239 26.13 33.95 7.29
CA ARG A 239 24.90 34.68 7.58
C ARG A 239 23.96 34.57 6.39
N ALA A 240 22.76 34.06 6.62
CA ALA A 240 21.73 33.96 5.61
C ALA A 240 21.14 35.34 5.27
N ALA A 241 20.53 35.46 4.09
CA ALA A 241 19.96 36.72 3.59
C ALA A 241 18.83 37.29 4.48
N ASN A 242 18.18 36.45 5.28
CA ASN A 242 17.17 36.83 6.27
C ASN A 242 17.75 37.25 7.63
N GLY A 243 19.08 37.23 7.79
CA GLY A 243 19.78 37.55 9.04
C GLY A 243 20.08 36.36 9.95
N ASP A 244 19.61 35.15 9.60
CA ASP A 244 19.88 33.93 10.37
C ASP A 244 21.36 33.53 10.30
N VAL A 245 21.84 32.82 11.32
CA VAL A 245 23.22 32.32 11.37
C VAL A 245 23.21 30.84 11.06
N ILE A 246 23.95 30.43 10.03
CA ILE A 246 24.10 29.03 9.64
C ILE A 246 25.52 28.59 10.00
N VAL A 247 25.64 27.44 10.66
CA VAL A 247 26.93 26.82 10.96
C VAL A 247 27.00 25.42 10.40
N LYS A 248 28.20 25.02 10.00
CA LYS A 248 28.46 23.72 9.40
C LYS A 248 29.42 22.92 10.27
N GLY A 249 29.02 21.70 10.64
CA GLY A 249 29.86 20.73 11.35
C GLY A 249 30.80 19.96 10.41
N GLU A 250 31.87 19.43 10.96
CA GLU A 250 32.82 18.54 10.28
C GLU A 250 32.14 17.30 9.69
N ASN A 251 31.12 16.78 10.39
CA ASN A 251 30.28 15.69 9.91
C ASN A 251 29.25 16.09 8.84
N GLY A 252 29.27 17.34 8.38
CA GLY A 252 28.38 17.83 7.32
C GLY A 252 26.98 18.23 7.76
N ILE A 253 26.69 18.26 9.07
CA ILE A 253 25.44 18.85 9.59
C ILE A 253 25.45 20.36 9.37
N PHE A 254 24.28 20.89 9.01
CA PHE A 254 24.01 22.31 9.09
C PHE A 254 23.12 22.59 10.30
N ALA A 255 23.45 23.61 11.08
CA ALA A 255 22.58 24.13 12.12
C ALA A 255 22.27 25.59 11.81
N THR A 256 21.00 25.97 11.94
CA THR A 256 20.51 27.32 11.63
C THR A 256 19.89 27.94 12.87
N ARG A 257 20.39 29.10 13.27
CA ARG A 257 19.82 29.93 14.34
C ARG A 257 18.75 30.82 13.74
N THR A 258 17.50 30.60 14.14
CA THR A 258 16.34 31.31 13.57
C THR A 258 15.38 31.76 14.67
N THR A 259 14.58 32.78 14.37
CA THR A 259 13.49 33.27 15.22
C THR A 259 12.15 32.77 14.69
N MET A 260 11.37 32.11 15.55
CA MET A 260 10.04 31.61 15.20
C MET A 260 8.99 32.26 16.09
N ASP A 261 7.96 32.84 15.46
CA ASP A 261 6.77 33.31 16.17
C ASP A 261 5.83 32.14 16.43
N ASN A 262 5.44 31.94 17.69
CA ASN A 262 4.44 30.94 18.03
C ASN A 262 3.01 31.45 17.73
N ARG A 263 2.02 30.55 17.82
CA ARG A 263 0.60 30.89 17.57
C ARG A 263 0.01 31.92 18.55
N PHE A 264 0.75 32.27 19.60
CA PHE A 264 0.37 33.25 20.61
C PHE A 264 1.09 34.61 20.43
N GLY A 265 1.87 34.77 19.34
CA GLY A 265 2.61 36.00 19.06
C GLY A 265 3.90 36.17 19.87
N GLU A 266 4.38 35.13 20.55
CA GLU A 266 5.67 35.15 21.22
C GLU A 266 6.77 34.68 20.27
N THR A 267 7.79 35.52 20.10
CA THR A 267 8.99 35.20 19.32
C THR A 267 9.97 34.39 20.16
N LYS A 268 10.34 33.19 19.69
CA LYS A 268 11.38 32.36 20.32
C LYS A 268 12.57 32.17 19.38
N VAL A 269 13.78 32.31 19.93
CA VAL A 269 15.03 31.98 19.25
C VAL A 269 15.29 30.49 19.43
N LEU A 270 15.62 29.79 18.35
CA LEU A 270 15.90 28.36 18.37
C LEU A 270 17.00 27.98 17.37
N TRP A 271 17.63 26.83 17.61
CA TRP A 271 18.56 26.21 16.67
C TRP A 271 17.87 25.04 15.97
N VAL A 272 17.86 25.02 14.64
CA VAL A 272 17.34 23.93 13.80
C VAL A 272 18.51 23.15 13.20
N PHE A 273 18.46 21.83 13.23
CA PHE A 273 19.50 20.96 12.67
C PHE A 273 19.01 20.28 11.39
N ASP A 274 19.74 20.49 10.30
CA ASP A 274 19.49 19.89 9.00
C ASP A 274 20.56 18.83 8.69
N PHE A 275 20.11 17.63 8.34
CA PHE A 275 20.99 16.52 8.03
C PHE A 275 21.52 16.61 6.59
N PRO A 276 22.79 16.23 6.34
CA PRO A 276 23.30 16.17 4.99
C PRO A 276 22.54 15.14 4.14
N PRO A 277 22.39 15.36 2.82
CA PRO A 277 21.90 14.33 1.91
C PRO A 277 22.81 13.10 2.02
N GLN A 278 22.20 11.90 2.01
CA GLN A 278 22.77 10.59 2.41
C GLN A 278 24.04 10.13 1.67
N SER A 279 24.67 10.98 0.86
CA SER A 279 25.87 10.71 0.06
C SER A 279 27.14 11.44 0.54
N ARG A 280 27.14 12.20 1.65
CA ARG A 280 28.34 12.91 2.13
C ARG A 280 28.63 12.73 3.62
N VAL A 281 29.77 12.07 3.87
CA VAL A 281 30.70 12.16 5.02
C VAL A 281 30.32 11.52 6.38
N GLY A 282 31.17 10.55 6.77
CA GLY A 282 31.86 10.51 8.07
C GLY A 282 31.13 9.97 9.30
N ASN A 283 29.85 10.26 9.50
CA ASN A 283 29.14 9.84 10.72
C ASN A 283 27.82 9.12 10.37
N PRO A 284 27.59 7.90 10.87
CA PRO A 284 26.36 7.17 10.60
C PRO A 284 25.18 7.92 11.25
N LEU A 285 24.10 8.14 10.49
CA LEU A 285 22.86 8.83 10.95
C LEU A 285 22.40 8.38 12.37
N PRO A 286 22.51 7.10 12.78
CA PRO A 286 22.25 6.68 14.15
C PRO A 286 23.07 7.41 15.23
N ALA A 287 24.39 7.56 15.07
CA ALA A 287 25.25 8.20 16.07
C ALA A 287 24.89 9.67 16.26
N LEU A 288 24.49 10.31 15.17
CA LEU A 288 24.08 11.70 15.11
C LEU A 288 22.71 11.92 15.77
N LEU A 289 21.77 11.02 15.52
CA LEU A 289 20.48 11.01 16.23
C LEU A 289 20.67 10.77 17.73
N THR A 290 21.56 9.86 18.11
CA THR A 290 21.92 9.62 19.52
C THR A 290 22.55 10.87 20.14
N ALA A 291 23.43 11.58 19.44
CA ALA A 291 24.03 12.83 19.93
C ALA A 291 22.98 13.93 20.14
N LEU A 292 22.03 14.09 19.21
CA LEU A 292 20.93 15.05 19.35
C LEU A 292 20.00 14.70 20.52
N GLN A 293 19.64 13.43 20.66
CA GLN A 293 18.81 12.95 21.77
C GLN A 293 19.51 13.11 23.13
N HIS A 294 20.79 12.73 23.21
CA HIS A 294 21.59 12.83 24.43
C HIS A 294 21.74 14.29 24.90
N ASN A 295 21.79 15.24 23.97
CA ASN A 295 21.89 16.66 24.28
C ASN A 295 20.52 17.35 24.46
N GLY A 296 19.40 16.61 24.42
CA GLY A 296 18.06 17.15 24.71
C GLY A 296 17.38 17.85 23.54
N ALA A 297 17.74 17.55 22.29
CA ALA A 297 17.07 18.12 21.13
C ALA A 297 15.66 17.52 20.98
N VAL A 298 14.70 18.35 20.57
CA VAL A 298 13.30 17.94 20.35
C VAL A 298 13.06 17.74 18.86
N TYR A 299 12.44 16.61 18.50
CA TYR A 299 12.02 16.36 17.12
C TYR A 299 10.63 16.94 16.86
N ALA A 300 10.56 17.94 16.00
CA ALA A 300 9.31 18.58 15.61
C ALA A 300 8.66 17.82 14.45
N ILE A 301 7.54 17.16 14.74
CA ILE A 301 6.84 16.24 13.82
C ILE A 301 6.32 16.96 12.56
N TYR A 302 5.89 18.21 12.70
CA TYR A 302 5.22 18.95 11.63
C TYR A 302 6.16 19.37 10.49
N ASN A 303 7.39 19.72 10.81
CA ASN A 303 8.44 20.13 9.86
C ASN A 303 9.55 19.09 9.69
N GLN A 304 9.47 17.96 10.41
CA GLN A 304 10.45 16.87 10.35
C GLN A 304 11.89 17.30 10.66
N GLN A 305 12.05 18.22 11.62
CA GLN A 305 13.34 18.80 11.98
C GLN A 305 13.65 18.62 13.46
N TRP A 306 14.94 18.49 13.79
CA TRP A 306 15.43 18.51 15.17
C TRP A 306 15.75 19.95 15.58
N ARG A 307 15.38 20.34 16.81
CA ARG A 307 15.65 21.68 17.30
C ARG A 307 15.92 21.75 18.81
N PHE A 308 16.67 22.78 19.22
CA PHE A 308 16.78 23.18 20.63
C PHE A 308 15.82 24.34 20.90
N GLU A 309 14.90 24.12 21.85
CA GLU A 309 13.92 25.14 22.29
C GLU A 309 14.23 25.71 23.67
N GLU A 310 15.02 24.99 24.49
CA GLU A 310 15.39 25.43 25.83
C GLU A 310 16.43 26.55 25.79
N ALA A 311 16.17 27.65 26.49
CA ALA A 311 17.02 28.84 26.49
C ALA A 311 18.48 28.54 26.90
N GLU A 312 18.68 27.61 27.84
CA GLU A 312 20.01 27.18 28.28
C GLU A 312 20.79 26.46 27.17
N ARG A 313 20.11 25.61 26.38
CA ARG A 313 20.72 24.88 25.26
C ARG A 313 20.98 25.79 24.06
N VAL A 314 20.08 26.73 23.78
CA VAL A 314 20.29 27.77 22.76
C VAL A 314 21.51 28.63 23.13
N ALA A 315 21.62 29.08 24.39
CA ALA A 315 22.76 29.84 24.85
C ALA A 315 24.08 29.06 24.79
N ALA A 316 24.05 27.76 25.09
CA ALA A 316 25.23 26.90 25.02
C ALA A 316 25.75 26.71 23.58
N VAL A 317 24.84 26.60 22.59
CA VAL A 317 25.23 26.58 21.17
C VAL A 317 25.67 27.96 20.69
N ASP A 318 25.03 29.04 21.15
CA ASP A 318 25.45 30.41 20.84
C ASP A 318 26.90 30.67 21.29
N ALA A 319 27.26 30.26 22.51
CA ALA A 319 28.64 30.37 23.02
C ALA A 319 29.65 29.55 22.20
N LEU A 320 29.24 28.38 21.70
CA LEU A 320 30.08 27.55 20.85
C LEU A 320 30.32 28.22 19.49
N VAL A 321 29.28 28.82 18.92
CA VAL A 321 29.30 29.47 17.60
C VAL A 321 29.99 30.84 17.64
N GLU A 322 30.00 31.52 18.78
CA GLU A 322 30.72 32.80 18.96
C GLU A 322 32.22 32.65 18.74
N SER A 323 32.78 31.49 19.10
CA SER A 323 34.20 31.16 18.90
C SER A 323 34.60 30.93 17.42
N VAL A 324 33.64 30.85 16.50
CA VAL A 324 33.87 30.58 15.08
C VAL A 324 33.77 31.90 14.28
N PRO A 325 34.81 32.26 13.49
CA PRO A 325 34.78 33.46 12.65
C PRO A 325 33.75 33.31 11.51
N LEU A 326 33.14 34.43 11.09
CA LEU A 326 32.30 34.44 9.88
C LEU A 326 33.18 34.26 8.64
N THR A 327 32.75 33.41 7.73
CA THR A 327 33.30 33.33 6.37
C THR A 327 32.77 34.52 5.57
N ASP A 328 33.64 35.46 5.22
CA ASP A 328 33.34 36.67 4.41
C ASP A 328 33.33 36.38 2.89
N ASP A 329 33.29 35.11 2.48
CA ASP A 329 33.17 34.76 1.06
C ASP A 329 31.75 35.06 0.58
N GLU A 330 31.60 36.13 -0.21
CA GLU A 330 30.36 36.43 -0.93
C GLU A 330 29.88 35.16 -1.66
N PRO A 331 28.59 34.78 -1.52
CA PRO A 331 28.08 33.58 -2.18
C PRO A 331 28.28 33.73 -3.69
N CYS A 332 28.89 32.72 -4.32
CA CYS A 332 29.14 32.74 -5.76
C CYS A 332 27.83 33.04 -6.49
N THR A 333 27.87 33.99 -7.42
CA THR A 333 26.71 34.36 -8.20
C THR A 333 26.23 33.17 -9.03
N VAL A 334 24.93 33.13 -9.37
CA VAL A 334 24.34 32.05 -10.18
C VAL A 334 25.05 31.94 -11.53
N ASP A 335 25.56 33.06 -12.04
CA ASP A 335 26.35 33.14 -13.27
C ASP A 335 27.75 32.53 -13.11
N GLU A 336 28.42 32.76 -11.97
CA GLU A 336 29.70 32.11 -11.64
C GLU A 336 29.54 30.61 -11.42
N ALA A 337 28.49 30.18 -10.72
CA ALA A 337 28.17 28.77 -10.52
C ALA A 337 27.88 28.05 -11.85
N ALA A 338 27.15 28.69 -12.75
CA ALA A 338 26.88 28.17 -14.09
C ALA A 338 28.13 28.10 -14.96
N ALA A 339 29.03 29.08 -14.86
CA ALA A 339 30.33 29.06 -15.54
C ALA A 339 31.23 27.93 -15.04
N ILE A 340 31.27 27.70 -13.72
CA ILE A 340 32.05 26.62 -13.11
C ILE A 340 31.49 25.23 -13.50
N LEU A 341 30.16 25.10 -13.62
CA LEU A 341 29.49 23.85 -13.95
C LEU A 341 29.29 23.62 -15.45
N GLY A 342 29.71 24.56 -16.30
CA GLY A 342 29.55 24.47 -17.76
C GLY A 342 28.10 24.45 -18.24
N MET A 343 27.17 25.00 -17.44
CA MET A 343 25.74 25.01 -17.73
C MET A 343 25.35 26.34 -18.39
N GLN A 344 24.63 26.30 -19.51
CA GLN A 344 24.02 27.50 -20.06
C GLN A 344 22.68 27.77 -19.37
N ILE A 345 22.61 28.85 -18.60
CA ILE A 345 21.35 29.32 -18.02
C ILE A 345 20.51 29.90 -19.16
N LYS A 346 19.43 29.21 -19.52
CA LYS A 346 18.35 29.78 -20.31
C LYS A 346 17.41 30.47 -19.33
N SER A 347 17.38 31.80 -19.32
CA SER A 347 16.47 32.57 -18.48
C SER A 347 15.03 32.20 -18.83
N ALA A 348 14.32 31.64 -17.85
CA ALA A 348 12.88 31.47 -17.96
C ALA A 348 12.22 32.85 -17.87
N PRO A 349 11.19 33.15 -18.69
CA PRO A 349 10.46 34.39 -18.55
C PRO A 349 9.78 34.43 -17.17
N ILE A 350 9.95 35.55 -16.48
CA ILE A 350 9.22 35.87 -15.25
C ILE A 350 7.74 35.95 -15.64
N VAL A 351 6.99 34.90 -15.33
CA VAL A 351 5.53 34.94 -15.42
C VAL A 351 5.04 35.70 -14.20
N GLU A 352 4.69 36.96 -14.37
CA GLU A 352 4.03 37.74 -13.33
C GLU A 352 2.71 37.04 -12.93
N PRO A 353 2.43 36.85 -11.62
CA PRO A 353 1.21 36.21 -11.20
C PRO A 353 -0.01 37.04 -11.61
N PRO A 354 -1.13 36.39 -11.96
CA PRO A 354 -2.35 37.09 -12.35
C PRO A 354 -2.82 38.06 -11.25
N PRO A 355 -3.44 39.20 -11.60
CA PRO A 355 -3.89 40.19 -10.62
C PRO A 355 -4.95 39.58 -9.68
N ARG A 356 -4.89 39.96 -8.41
CA ARG A 356 -5.84 39.52 -7.38
C ARG A 356 -7.25 40.07 -7.64
N LEU A 357 -8.26 39.26 -7.36
CA LEU A 357 -9.67 39.61 -7.56
C LEU A 357 -10.26 40.45 -6.41
N PHE A 358 -9.76 40.28 -5.19
CA PHE A 358 -10.26 40.98 -4.01
C PHE A 358 -9.17 41.80 -3.31
N ALA A 359 -9.53 43.00 -2.86
CA ALA A 359 -8.73 43.84 -1.99
C ALA A 359 -9.15 43.68 -0.51
N LEU A 360 -8.33 44.25 0.37
CA LEU A 360 -8.66 44.29 1.80
C LEU A 360 -9.96 45.09 1.99
N HIS A 361 -10.88 44.55 2.79
CA HIS A 361 -12.21 45.08 3.07
C HIS A 361 -13.25 44.97 1.94
N ASP A 362 -12.91 44.33 0.82
CA ASP A 362 -13.90 44.05 -0.21
C ASP A 362 -14.96 43.06 0.27
N THR A 363 -16.16 43.20 -0.29
CA THR A 363 -17.27 42.27 -0.05
C THR A 363 -17.12 41.06 -0.97
N ALA A 364 -17.14 39.87 -0.38
CA ALA A 364 -17.10 38.60 -1.08
C ALA A 364 -18.26 37.71 -0.62
N TYR A 365 -18.73 36.84 -1.51
CA TYR A 365 -19.78 35.87 -1.22
C TYR A 365 -19.24 34.44 -1.40
N ALA A 366 -19.64 33.52 -0.53
CA ALA A 366 -19.27 32.11 -0.65
C ALA A 366 -19.89 31.48 -1.91
N ARG A 367 -19.08 30.88 -2.79
CA ARG A 367 -19.56 30.25 -4.04
C ARG A 367 -20.14 28.85 -3.83
N HIS A 368 -19.76 28.18 -2.75
CA HIS A 368 -20.29 26.88 -2.32
C HIS A 368 -20.32 26.82 -0.78
N GLU A 369 -20.78 25.71 -0.22
CA GLU A 369 -20.76 25.50 1.24
C GLU A 369 -19.31 25.43 1.75
N LEU A 370 -18.95 26.38 2.61
CA LEU A 370 -17.64 26.45 3.28
C LEU A 370 -17.81 26.12 4.77
N GLU A 371 -16.71 25.93 5.49
CA GLU A 371 -16.72 25.72 6.93
C GLU A 371 -15.65 26.58 7.58
N THR A 372 -15.97 27.24 8.69
CA THR A 372 -14.95 27.93 9.50
C THR A 372 -14.03 26.93 10.20
N ALA A 373 -12.91 27.40 10.74
CA ALA A 373 -12.00 26.58 11.55
C ALA A 373 -12.68 25.94 12.78
N ASP A 374 -13.78 26.54 13.26
CA ASP A 374 -14.61 26.04 14.36
C ASP A 374 -15.73 25.08 13.88
N SER A 375 -15.66 24.60 12.63
CA SER A 375 -16.65 23.73 11.99
C SER A 375 -18.07 24.33 11.92
N LYS A 376 -18.19 25.67 11.83
CA LYS A 376 -19.47 26.32 11.53
C LYS A 376 -19.70 26.34 10.02
N PRO A 377 -20.82 25.80 9.52
CA PRO A 377 -21.11 25.80 8.09
C PRO A 377 -21.43 27.22 7.62
N ILE A 378 -20.85 27.61 6.48
CA ILE A 378 -21.09 28.85 5.76
C ILE A 378 -21.89 28.48 4.50
N PRO A 379 -23.19 28.79 4.45
CA PRO A 379 -24.02 28.54 3.29
C PRO A 379 -23.50 29.22 2.02
N THR A 380 -23.85 28.66 0.87
CA THR A 380 -23.60 29.33 -0.42
C THR A 380 -24.31 30.68 -0.44
N GLY A 381 -23.59 31.72 -0.83
CA GLY A 381 -24.09 33.09 -0.90
C GLY A 381 -24.05 33.88 0.39
N THR A 382 -23.48 33.33 1.47
CA THR A 382 -23.22 34.14 2.66
C THR A 382 -22.24 35.26 2.33
N ARG A 383 -22.61 36.48 2.71
CA ARG A 383 -21.81 37.68 2.55
C ARG A 383 -20.70 37.72 3.60
N GLY A 384 -19.50 38.09 3.18
CA GLY A 384 -18.37 38.33 4.07
C GLY A 384 -17.46 39.46 3.60
N LYS A 385 -16.60 39.93 4.51
CA LYS A 385 -15.60 40.97 4.23
C LYS A 385 -14.20 40.40 4.29
N VAL A 386 -13.38 40.72 3.30
CA VAL A 386 -11.97 40.30 3.28
C VAL A 386 -11.19 41.03 4.38
N VAL A 387 -10.61 40.29 5.32
CA VAL A 387 -9.86 40.84 6.47
C VAL A 387 -8.36 40.62 6.36
N LYS A 388 -7.90 39.70 5.50
CA LYS A 388 -6.47 39.47 5.27
C LYS A 388 -6.20 38.91 3.88
N LEU A 389 -5.07 39.33 3.28
CA LEU A 389 -4.60 38.88 1.97
C LEU A 389 -3.35 38.02 2.14
N TYR A 390 -3.25 36.90 1.41
CA TYR A 390 -2.07 36.02 1.42
C TYR A 390 -1.32 36.06 0.09
N HIS A 391 -0.08 35.55 0.07
CA HIS A 391 0.73 35.43 -1.14
C HIS A 391 0.16 34.39 -2.12
N HIS A 392 0.40 34.61 -3.42
CA HIS A 392 -0.06 33.72 -4.50
C HIS A 392 0.58 32.33 -4.38
N ASN A 393 -0.26 31.29 -4.31
CA ASN A 393 0.17 29.91 -4.35
C ASN A 393 0.15 29.39 -5.79
N VAL A 394 1.29 28.91 -6.29
CA VAL A 394 1.45 28.40 -7.67
C VAL A 394 0.43 27.29 -8.02
N LYS A 395 -0.07 26.53 -7.05
CA LYS A 395 -1.04 25.44 -7.27
C LYS A 395 -2.50 25.84 -7.06
N HIS A 396 -2.78 26.87 -6.26
CA HIS A 396 -4.13 27.14 -5.74
C HIS A 396 -4.61 28.58 -5.93
N GLY A 397 -3.76 29.48 -6.45
CA GLY A 397 -4.09 30.89 -6.70
C GLY A 397 -3.96 31.75 -5.44
N TRP A 398 -4.67 32.89 -5.43
CA TRP A 398 -4.75 33.77 -4.26
C TRP A 398 -5.67 33.19 -3.17
N SER A 399 -5.39 33.52 -1.91
CA SER A 399 -6.23 33.14 -0.76
C SER A 399 -6.42 34.31 0.20
N TYR A 400 -7.51 34.28 0.95
CA TYR A 400 -8.00 35.39 1.76
C TYR A 400 -8.56 34.88 3.09
N ASP A 401 -8.45 35.66 4.15
CA ASP A 401 -9.36 35.49 5.29
C ASP A 401 -10.59 36.36 5.05
N VAL A 402 -11.77 35.75 5.14
CA VAL A 402 -13.06 36.42 4.96
C VAL A 402 -13.86 36.29 6.24
N ASP A 403 -14.27 37.41 6.81
CA ASP A 403 -15.19 37.48 7.94
C ASP A 403 -16.63 37.43 7.43
N PHE A 404 -17.26 36.26 7.54
CA PHE A 404 -18.63 36.03 7.10
C PHE A 404 -19.62 36.53 8.14
N GLU A 405 -20.59 37.34 7.69
CA GLU A 405 -21.58 37.97 8.56
C GLU A 405 -22.27 36.92 9.43
N GLN A 406 -22.22 37.10 10.76
CA GLN A 406 -22.85 36.24 11.77
C GLN A 406 -22.25 34.83 11.94
N ILE A 407 -21.16 34.48 11.25
CA ILE A 407 -20.52 33.15 11.36
C ILE A 407 -19.10 33.26 11.92
N GLY A 408 -18.30 34.17 11.37
CA GLY A 408 -16.90 34.41 11.75
C GLY A 408 -15.92 34.29 10.59
N ILE A 409 -14.63 34.23 10.92
CA ILE A 409 -13.54 34.28 9.95
C ILE A 409 -13.26 32.88 9.35
N CYS A 410 -13.17 32.81 8.03
CA CYS A 410 -12.80 31.62 7.28
C CYS A 410 -11.71 31.91 6.26
N TRP A 411 -10.67 31.08 6.26
CA TRP A 411 -9.64 31.10 5.23
C TRP A 411 -10.18 30.44 3.96
N SER A 412 -10.24 31.19 2.86
CA SER A 412 -10.88 30.78 1.61
C SER A 412 -10.00 31.10 0.41
N PHE A 413 -10.01 30.24 -0.63
CA PHE A 413 -9.32 30.52 -1.88
C PHE A 413 -10.14 31.43 -2.79
N GLU A 414 -9.49 32.20 -3.67
CA GLU A 414 -10.14 33.12 -4.61
C GLU A 414 -11.24 32.48 -5.46
N ARG A 415 -11.04 31.22 -5.88
CA ARG A 415 -12.00 30.44 -6.67
C ARG A 415 -13.29 30.06 -5.93
N GLU A 416 -13.25 30.13 -4.60
CA GLU A 416 -14.32 29.75 -3.68
C GLU A 416 -15.20 30.95 -3.31
N LEU A 417 -14.78 32.15 -3.73
CA LEU A 417 -15.45 33.41 -3.49
C LEU A 417 -15.98 33.99 -4.81
N THR A 418 -16.95 34.89 -4.71
CA THR A 418 -17.44 35.68 -5.84
C THR A 418 -17.73 37.12 -5.38
N PRO A 419 -17.44 38.14 -6.20
CA PRO A 419 -17.78 39.53 -5.88
C PRO A 419 -19.27 39.83 -6.06
N HIS A 420 -20.00 38.94 -6.74
CA HIS A 420 -21.42 39.11 -7.04
C HIS A 420 -22.29 38.40 -6.02
N GLU A 421 -23.33 39.09 -5.53
CA GLU A 421 -24.40 38.49 -4.75
C GLU A 421 -25.08 37.39 -5.59
N PRO A 422 -25.10 36.13 -5.11
CA PRO A 422 -25.72 35.06 -5.87
C PRO A 422 -27.24 35.25 -5.91
N ILE A 423 -27.81 35.06 -7.11
CA ILE A 423 -29.25 35.13 -7.34
C ILE A 423 -29.95 34.06 -6.49
N PRO A 424 -30.99 34.41 -5.71
CA PRO A 424 -31.71 33.45 -4.88
C PRO A 424 -32.21 32.25 -5.71
N GLY A 425 -31.75 31.04 -5.35
CA GLY A 425 -32.19 29.79 -5.97
C GLY A 425 -31.22 29.15 -6.99
N ILE A 426 -30.08 29.77 -7.31
CA ILE A 426 -29.07 29.17 -8.20
C ILE A 426 -27.90 28.60 -7.37
N LYS A 427 -27.77 27.27 -7.32
CA LYS A 427 -26.59 26.59 -6.75
C LYS A 427 -25.52 26.42 -7.84
N ILE A 428 -24.33 26.99 -7.64
CA ILE A 428 -23.18 26.74 -8.52
C ILE A 428 -22.42 25.53 -7.97
N VAL A 429 -22.61 24.36 -8.56
CA VAL A 429 -21.83 23.15 -8.24
C VAL A 429 -20.91 22.86 -9.41
N ARG A 430 -19.59 22.90 -9.18
CA ARG A 430 -18.55 22.49 -10.15
C ARG A 430 -18.78 22.98 -11.59
N GLY A 431 -19.06 24.28 -11.76
CA GLY A 431 -19.15 24.91 -13.08
C GLY A 431 -20.46 24.66 -13.86
N ALA A 432 -21.46 24.00 -13.28
CA ALA A 432 -22.78 23.86 -13.90
C ALA A 432 -23.83 24.77 -13.23
N ILE A 433 -24.61 25.48 -14.05
CA ILE A 433 -25.74 26.32 -13.64
C ILE A 433 -27.00 25.44 -13.66
N VAL A 434 -27.66 25.25 -12.53
CA VAL A 434 -28.93 24.49 -12.44
C VAL A 434 -30.12 25.47 -12.33
N PRO A 435 -31.12 25.43 -13.24
CA PRO A 435 -32.30 26.29 -13.18
C PRO A 435 -33.30 25.90 -12.07
N PRO A 436 -34.23 26.79 -11.68
CA PRO A 436 -35.24 26.52 -10.65
C PRO A 436 -36.21 25.41 -11.08
N GLY A 437 -36.41 24.39 -10.24
CA GLY A 437 -37.42 23.34 -10.41
C GLY A 437 -36.90 21.93 -10.70
N ALA A 438 -35.58 21.75 -10.86
CA ALA A 438 -35.00 20.42 -10.99
C ALA A 438 -34.85 19.75 -9.62
N VAL A 439 -35.52 18.62 -9.41
CA VAL A 439 -35.29 17.74 -8.25
C VAL A 439 -33.89 17.15 -8.38
N LEU A 440 -33.00 17.49 -7.46
CA LEU A 440 -31.66 16.92 -7.42
C LEU A 440 -31.72 15.47 -6.91
N PRO A 441 -30.85 14.58 -7.41
CA PRO A 441 -30.68 13.27 -6.79
C PRO A 441 -30.19 13.46 -5.34
N PRO A 442 -30.59 12.56 -4.42
CA PRO A 442 -30.24 12.67 -3.01
C PRO A 442 -28.72 12.72 -2.85
N THR A 443 -28.27 13.56 -1.92
CA THR A 443 -26.85 13.71 -1.62
C THR A 443 -26.28 12.44 -0.99
N ASP A 444 -24.98 12.23 -1.15
CA ASP A 444 -24.24 11.10 -0.60
C ASP A 444 -24.44 10.94 0.92
N ALA A 445 -24.74 12.03 1.64
CA ALA A 445 -25.08 12.04 3.06
C ALA A 445 -26.52 11.55 3.34
N GLU A 446 -27.47 11.87 2.45
CA GLU A 446 -28.85 11.38 2.51
C GLU A 446 -28.94 9.91 2.11
N ILE A 447 -28.15 9.48 1.12
CA ILE A 447 -27.98 8.07 0.75
C ILE A 447 -27.34 7.28 1.91
N LYS A 448 -26.35 7.85 2.61
CA LYS A 448 -25.75 7.21 3.79
C LYS A 448 -26.70 7.14 4.98
N ARG A 449 -27.54 8.15 5.21
CA ARG A 449 -28.59 8.11 6.25
C ARG A 449 -29.66 7.05 5.95
N THR A 450 -30.15 7.02 4.71
CA THR A 450 -31.15 6.04 4.29
C THR A 450 -30.62 4.60 4.29
N MET A 451 -29.34 4.38 3.95
CA MET A 451 -28.70 3.07 4.09
C MET A 451 -28.50 2.62 5.55
N ILE A 452 -28.39 3.56 6.50
CA ILE A 452 -28.30 3.24 7.94
C ILE A 452 -29.68 2.90 8.51
N GLU A 453 -30.73 3.61 8.09
CA GLU A 453 -32.11 3.36 8.54
C GLU A 453 -32.70 2.06 7.97
N TYR A 454 -32.33 1.65 6.74
CA TYR A 454 -32.76 0.37 6.14
C TYR A 454 -31.99 -0.86 6.65
N GLY A 455 -30.91 -0.67 7.43
CA GLY A 455 -30.03 -1.74 7.92
C GLY A 455 -30.49 -2.43 9.21
N GLN A 456 -31.59 -1.99 9.83
CA GLN A 456 -32.13 -2.61 11.04
C GLN A 456 -33.62 -2.95 10.88
N GLN A 457 -33.91 -4.18 10.48
CA GLN A 457 -35.13 -4.90 10.87
C GLN A 457 -34.80 -6.39 10.96
N LEU A 458 -35.18 -7.08 12.04
CA LEU A 458 -36.42 -7.87 12.19
C LEU A 458 -36.47 -8.45 13.65
N PRO A 459 -37.60 -9.00 14.19
CA PRO A 459 -38.60 -9.81 13.47
C PRO A 459 -40.09 -9.65 13.83
N ALA A 460 -40.87 -10.43 13.08
CA ALA A 460 -42.32 -10.52 12.90
C ALA A 460 -43.11 -11.15 14.06
N GLU A 461 -44.44 -10.89 14.05
CA GLU A 461 -45.64 -11.71 14.44
C GLU A 461 -46.78 -10.72 14.79
N GLU A 462 -48.09 -10.88 14.57
CA GLU A 462 -49.01 -11.79 13.88
C GLU A 462 -50.39 -11.07 13.89
N ILE A 463 -51.14 -11.19 12.78
CA ILE A 463 -52.60 -11.43 12.64
C ILE A 463 -53.68 -10.45 13.20
N SER A 464 -54.64 -10.11 12.29
CA SER A 464 -56.07 -9.72 12.45
C SER A 464 -56.42 -8.37 13.11
N THR A 465 -57.47 -7.60 12.76
CA THR A 465 -58.68 -7.76 11.92
C THR A 465 -59.30 -6.36 11.71
N ASP A 466 -60.05 -6.22 10.60
CA ASP A 466 -61.20 -5.33 10.35
C ASP A 466 -61.06 -3.79 10.39
N VAL A 467 -61.41 -3.14 9.27
CA VAL A 467 -62.63 -2.31 9.07
C VAL A 467 -62.50 -1.55 7.72
N GLU A 468 -63.35 -1.93 6.75
CA GLU A 468 -63.83 -1.11 5.58
C GLU A 468 -64.81 -0.01 6.08
N PRO A 469 -65.27 1.00 5.30
CA PRO A 469 -65.16 1.21 3.85
C PRO A 469 -64.74 2.67 3.48
N GLU A 470 -64.47 3.03 2.23
CA GLU A 470 -65.47 3.55 1.28
C GLU A 470 -65.01 3.45 -0.18
N ARG A 471 -66.01 3.19 -1.02
CA ARG A 471 -65.96 2.86 -2.45
C ARG A 471 -65.83 4.09 -3.33
N GLU A 472 -64.99 4.00 -4.36
CA GLU A 472 -65.35 4.49 -5.70
C GLU A 472 -64.97 3.45 -6.76
N LEU A 473 -65.76 3.45 -7.83
CA LEU A 473 -66.10 2.33 -8.70
C LEU A 473 -65.37 2.38 -10.06
N ILE A 474 -65.21 1.18 -10.64
CA ILE A 474 -65.04 0.84 -12.08
C ILE A 474 -63.61 0.65 -12.60
N SER A 475 -63.20 -0.62 -12.76
CA SER A 475 -63.21 -1.34 -14.05
C SER A 475 -62.78 -2.81 -13.85
N THR A 476 -63.32 -3.70 -14.67
CA THR A 476 -63.26 -5.18 -14.63
C THR A 476 -61.83 -5.76 -14.72
N PRO A 477 -61.55 -6.93 -14.09
CA PRO A 477 -60.22 -7.51 -14.02
C PRO A 477 -59.83 -8.24 -15.31
N GLU A 478 -58.68 -7.88 -15.86
CA GLU A 478 -57.98 -8.64 -16.90
C GLU A 478 -57.42 -9.92 -16.30
N GLU A 479 -57.69 -11.03 -16.98
CA GLU A 479 -57.30 -12.39 -16.67
C GLU A 479 -55.77 -12.49 -16.57
N VAL A 480 -55.25 -12.89 -15.40
CA VAL A 480 -53.81 -13.11 -15.18
C VAL A 480 -53.37 -14.30 -16.03
N GLN A 481 -52.78 -14.03 -17.19
CA GLN A 481 -52.10 -15.05 -17.98
C GLN A 481 -50.86 -15.57 -17.23
N PRO A 482 -50.61 -16.89 -17.20
CA PRO A 482 -49.35 -17.44 -16.71
C PRO A 482 -48.17 -16.96 -17.59
N PRO A 483 -46.93 -16.88 -17.06
CA PRO A 483 -45.80 -16.30 -17.78
C PRO A 483 -45.57 -17.03 -19.10
N ALA A 484 -45.80 -16.31 -20.20
CA ALA A 484 -45.61 -16.81 -21.55
C ALA A 484 -44.16 -17.27 -21.74
N ILE A 485 -43.99 -18.53 -22.14
CA ILE A 485 -42.73 -19.05 -22.67
C ILE A 485 -42.38 -18.18 -23.88
N ARG A 486 -41.35 -17.34 -23.75
CA ARG A 486 -40.85 -16.51 -24.86
C ARG A 486 -40.18 -17.41 -25.88
N ILE A 487 -40.91 -17.83 -26.90
CA ILE A 487 -40.35 -18.47 -28.08
C ILE A 487 -39.63 -17.37 -28.88
N LEU A 488 -38.32 -17.23 -28.66
CA LEU A 488 -37.47 -16.40 -29.50
C LEU A 488 -37.37 -17.08 -30.88
N LYS A 489 -38.04 -16.52 -31.88
CA LYS A 489 -37.83 -16.96 -33.27
C LYS A 489 -36.40 -16.58 -33.69
N PRO A 490 -35.61 -17.51 -34.25
CA PRO A 490 -34.30 -17.20 -34.79
C PRO A 490 -34.41 -16.08 -35.83
N VAL A 491 -33.47 -15.13 -35.81
CA VAL A 491 -33.34 -14.16 -36.91
C VAL A 491 -32.82 -14.93 -38.12
N SER A 492 -33.72 -15.24 -39.04
CA SER A 492 -33.41 -15.99 -40.26
C SER A 492 -32.33 -15.27 -41.07
N ILE A 493 -31.30 -16.01 -41.47
CA ILE A 493 -30.23 -15.53 -42.34
C ILE A 493 -30.86 -15.04 -43.67
N PRO A 494 -30.53 -13.84 -44.17
CA PRO A 494 -31.01 -13.35 -45.46
C PRO A 494 -30.66 -14.31 -46.60
N ALA A 495 -31.55 -14.40 -47.59
CA ALA A 495 -31.31 -15.19 -48.82
C ALA A 495 -30.05 -14.68 -49.55
N ASP A 496 -29.39 -15.57 -50.31
CA ASP A 496 -28.12 -15.26 -50.97
C ASP A 496 -28.21 -13.99 -51.84
N GLY A 497 -27.45 -12.96 -51.44
CA GLY A 497 -27.35 -11.68 -52.16
C GLY A 497 -27.30 -10.41 -51.29
N GLU A 498 -27.71 -10.46 -50.02
CA GLU A 498 -27.63 -9.32 -49.10
C GLU A 498 -26.34 -9.31 -48.26
N PRO A 499 -25.81 -8.13 -47.86
CA PRO A 499 -24.60 -8.05 -47.04
C PRO A 499 -24.86 -8.65 -45.65
N LEU A 500 -24.12 -9.71 -45.33
CA LEU A 500 -24.20 -10.39 -44.05
C LEU A 500 -23.58 -9.54 -42.93
N ASP A 501 -24.20 -9.56 -41.76
CA ASP A 501 -23.61 -9.00 -40.55
C ASP A 501 -22.36 -9.82 -40.11
N ALA A 502 -21.48 -9.23 -39.32
CA ALA A 502 -20.25 -9.86 -38.81
C ALA A 502 -20.54 -11.18 -38.08
N VAL A 503 -21.62 -11.23 -37.29
CA VAL A 503 -22.08 -12.43 -36.60
C VAL A 503 -22.53 -13.52 -37.60
N GLN A 504 -23.29 -13.15 -38.63
CA GLN A 504 -23.78 -14.10 -39.64
C GLN A 504 -22.63 -14.66 -40.50
N THR A 505 -21.66 -13.81 -40.83
CA THR A 505 -20.43 -14.20 -41.53
C THR A 505 -19.61 -15.18 -40.68
N ALA A 506 -19.48 -14.91 -39.38
CA ALA A 506 -18.81 -15.80 -38.43
C ALA A 506 -19.46 -17.20 -38.43
N ILE A 507 -20.78 -17.28 -38.30
CA ILE A 507 -21.53 -18.56 -38.29
C ILE A 507 -21.32 -19.34 -39.59
N ARG A 508 -21.45 -18.70 -40.76
CA ARG A 508 -21.21 -19.35 -42.07
C ARG A 508 -19.78 -19.86 -42.18
N SER A 509 -18.80 -19.09 -41.71
CA SER A 509 -17.39 -19.49 -41.78
C SER A 509 -17.07 -20.67 -40.86
N VAL A 510 -17.67 -20.75 -39.66
CA VAL A 510 -17.44 -21.86 -38.72
C VAL A 510 -18.04 -23.14 -39.28
N LYS A 511 -19.19 -23.06 -39.94
CA LYS A 511 -19.78 -24.22 -40.64
C LYS A 511 -18.88 -24.80 -41.74
N ALA A 512 -18.12 -23.95 -42.42
CA ALA A 512 -17.25 -24.35 -43.53
C ALA A 512 -15.94 -25.02 -43.08
N GLN A 513 -15.59 -24.95 -41.78
CA GLN A 513 -14.35 -25.51 -41.25
C GLN A 513 -14.67 -26.51 -40.13
N PRO A 514 -14.02 -27.69 -40.10
CA PRO A 514 -14.23 -28.63 -39.00
C PRO A 514 -13.70 -28.01 -37.69
N ILE A 515 -14.60 -27.85 -36.72
CA ILE A 515 -14.25 -27.40 -35.36
C ILE A 515 -13.37 -28.47 -34.73
N ALA A 516 -12.16 -28.11 -34.29
CA ALA A 516 -11.30 -29.04 -33.58
C ALA A 516 -11.98 -29.41 -32.26
N ALA A 517 -12.27 -30.70 -32.05
CA ALA A 517 -12.82 -31.17 -30.79
C ALA A 517 -11.80 -30.95 -29.67
N VAL A 518 -11.97 -29.89 -28.89
CA VAL A 518 -11.17 -29.66 -27.68
C VAL A 518 -11.61 -30.72 -26.66
N GLN A 519 -10.71 -31.67 -26.38
CA GLN A 519 -10.94 -32.64 -25.31
C GLN A 519 -11.24 -31.89 -24.01
N GLY A 520 -12.38 -32.22 -23.39
CA GLY A 520 -12.82 -31.57 -22.15
C GLY A 520 -11.71 -31.57 -21.13
N ALA A 521 -11.19 -30.38 -20.81
CA ALA A 521 -10.16 -30.26 -19.79
C ALA A 521 -10.77 -30.69 -18.46
N SER A 522 -10.19 -31.72 -17.85
CA SER A 522 -10.48 -32.10 -16.47
C SER A 522 -10.36 -30.86 -15.61
N LEU A 523 -11.46 -30.46 -14.96
CA LEU A 523 -11.47 -29.39 -13.96
C LEU A 523 -10.42 -29.74 -12.90
N THR A 524 -9.23 -29.17 -12.99
CA THR A 524 -8.21 -29.33 -11.96
C THR A 524 -8.69 -28.56 -10.75
N ASN A 525 -9.28 -29.29 -9.80
CA ASN A 525 -9.70 -28.78 -8.49
C ASN A 525 -8.66 -27.81 -7.92
N GLY A 526 -9.02 -26.52 -7.86
CA GLY A 526 -8.39 -25.53 -6.98
C GLY A 526 -6.93 -25.16 -7.20
N ARG A 527 -6.26 -25.55 -8.30
CA ARG A 527 -4.88 -25.11 -8.56
C ARG A 527 -4.88 -23.69 -9.13
N THR A 528 -4.23 -22.78 -8.42
CA THR A 528 -3.84 -21.46 -8.92
C THR A 528 -3.01 -21.63 -10.20
N ALA A 529 -3.50 -21.10 -11.32
CA ALA A 529 -2.76 -21.09 -12.57
C ALA A 529 -1.72 -19.97 -12.55
N ARG A 530 -0.50 -20.28 -12.99
CA ARG A 530 0.56 -19.27 -13.12
C ARG A 530 0.27 -18.40 -14.34
N ILE A 531 0.34 -17.08 -14.17
CA ILE A 531 0.37 -16.12 -15.27
C ILE A 531 1.84 -15.85 -15.54
N ASP A 532 2.26 -15.99 -16.80
CA ASP A 532 3.63 -15.72 -17.19
C ASP A 532 3.94 -14.23 -17.11
N GLN A 533 5.12 -13.92 -16.61
CA GLN A 533 5.59 -12.55 -16.37
C GLN A 533 7.04 -12.46 -16.79
N ALA A 534 7.37 -11.45 -17.57
CA ALA A 534 8.71 -11.19 -18.06
C ALA A 534 8.99 -9.69 -18.02
N TYR A 535 10.24 -9.33 -17.77
CA TYR A 535 10.66 -7.93 -17.78
C TYR A 535 10.37 -7.29 -19.14
N VAL A 536 9.66 -6.17 -19.13
CA VAL A 536 9.25 -5.45 -20.34
C VAL A 536 10.04 -4.16 -20.52
N GLY A 537 10.30 -3.44 -19.43
CA GLY A 537 10.94 -2.13 -19.48
C GLY A 537 10.80 -1.35 -18.19
N GLU A 538 11.23 -0.10 -18.20
CA GLU A 538 11.10 0.84 -17.08
C GLU A 538 9.82 1.69 -17.21
N LEU A 539 9.09 1.86 -16.12
CA LEU A 539 7.95 2.77 -16.03
C LEU A 539 8.45 4.17 -15.72
N THR A 540 8.15 5.09 -16.61
CA THR A 540 8.48 6.51 -16.51
C THR A 540 7.21 7.35 -16.53
N GLY A 541 7.29 8.56 -15.96
CA GLY A 541 6.13 9.44 -15.87
C GLY A 541 6.27 10.43 -14.73
N SER A 542 7.33 11.25 -14.73
CA SER A 542 7.62 12.25 -13.68
C SER A 542 7.56 11.67 -12.26
N ILE A 543 8.07 10.46 -12.08
CA ILE A 543 8.18 9.78 -10.79
C ILE A 543 9.64 9.74 -10.33
N THR A 544 9.84 9.75 -9.02
CA THR A 544 11.16 9.61 -8.41
C THR A 544 11.43 8.13 -8.09
N GLY A 545 12.47 7.57 -8.72
CA GLY A 545 12.90 6.18 -8.51
C GLY A 545 12.62 5.26 -9.71
N GLN A 546 13.42 4.21 -9.85
CA GLN A 546 13.33 3.25 -10.94
C GLN A 546 12.23 2.22 -10.67
N VAL A 547 11.18 2.21 -11.49
CA VAL A 547 10.08 1.24 -11.39
C VAL A 547 10.10 0.36 -12.64
N PHE A 548 10.13 -0.95 -12.46
CA PHE A 548 10.21 -1.90 -13.55
C PHE A 548 8.84 -2.51 -13.86
N CYS A 549 8.54 -2.68 -15.15
CA CYS A 549 7.33 -3.34 -15.64
C CYS A 549 7.63 -4.80 -15.97
N TYR A 550 6.80 -5.72 -15.46
CA TYR A 550 6.90 -7.18 -15.68
C TYR A 550 5.73 -7.75 -16.49
N GLY A 551 4.90 -6.86 -17.04
CA GLY A 551 3.78 -7.23 -17.89
C GLY A 551 2.73 -6.13 -17.91
N PHE A 552 2.13 -5.89 -19.08
CA PHE A 552 1.02 -4.96 -19.23
C PHE A 552 0.04 -5.45 -20.29
N ALA A 553 -1.19 -4.95 -20.24
CA ALA A 553 -2.18 -5.12 -21.29
C ALA A 553 -2.97 -3.82 -21.50
N VAL A 554 -3.12 -3.43 -22.77
CA VAL A 554 -3.83 -2.23 -23.21
C VAL A 554 -4.94 -2.62 -24.18
N HIS A 555 -6.13 -2.06 -23.95
CA HIS A 555 -7.29 -2.21 -24.81
C HIS A 555 -7.84 -0.82 -25.16
N GLU A 556 -7.89 -0.48 -26.45
CA GLU A 556 -8.42 0.80 -26.94
C GLU A 556 -7.79 2.04 -26.26
N GLY A 557 -6.48 1.96 -25.98
CA GLY A 557 -5.73 3.04 -25.31
C GLY A 557 -5.79 3.00 -23.77
N ILE A 558 -6.67 2.17 -23.19
CA ILE A 558 -6.83 2.03 -21.75
C ILE A 558 -5.94 0.90 -21.23
N CYS A 559 -5.16 1.17 -20.18
CA CYS A 559 -4.39 0.17 -19.46
C CYS A 559 -5.34 -0.71 -18.62
N ILE A 560 -5.48 -1.97 -19.00
CA ILE A 560 -6.37 -2.92 -18.30
C ILE A 560 -5.61 -3.66 -17.19
N TYR A 561 -4.33 -3.91 -17.43
CA TYR A 561 -3.46 -4.63 -16.51
C TYR A 561 -2.06 -4.05 -16.55
N VAL A 562 -1.45 -3.86 -15.39
CA VAL A 562 -0.01 -3.62 -15.29
C VAL A 562 0.55 -4.27 -14.03
N ASN A 563 1.68 -4.95 -14.19
CA ASN A 563 2.48 -5.49 -13.11
C ASN A 563 3.80 -4.73 -13.04
N MET A 564 4.07 -4.14 -11.89
CA MET A 564 5.25 -3.32 -11.66
C MET A 564 5.94 -3.68 -10.36
N ALA A 565 7.26 -3.49 -10.31
CA ALA A 565 8.00 -3.56 -9.06
C ALA A 565 9.11 -2.51 -9.00
N GLY A 566 9.32 -1.92 -7.82
CA GLY A 566 10.29 -0.85 -7.63
C GLY A 566 10.32 -0.36 -6.18
N PRO A 567 11.04 0.75 -5.90
CA PRO A 567 10.95 1.46 -4.64
C PRO A 567 9.49 1.81 -4.33
N ARG A 568 9.07 1.63 -3.08
CA ARG A 568 7.67 1.84 -2.65
C ARG A 568 7.09 3.17 -3.11
N MET A 569 7.86 4.25 -2.95
CA MET A 569 7.41 5.59 -3.34
C MET A 569 7.16 5.72 -4.85
N GLY A 570 8.02 5.12 -5.69
CA GLY A 570 7.85 5.14 -7.14
C GLY A 570 6.63 4.33 -7.59
N VAL A 571 6.46 3.12 -7.06
CA VAL A 571 5.33 2.24 -7.38
C VAL A 571 3.99 2.87 -6.97
N GLU A 572 3.91 3.44 -5.77
CA GLU A 572 2.72 4.16 -5.29
C GLU A 572 2.45 5.44 -6.09
N ALA A 573 3.49 6.12 -6.57
CA ALA A 573 3.33 7.30 -7.43
C ALA A 573 2.76 6.93 -8.80
N ILE A 574 3.21 5.83 -9.42
CA ILE A 574 2.63 5.31 -10.67
C ILE A 574 1.17 4.91 -10.46
N ARG A 575 0.86 4.21 -9.36
CA ARG A 575 -0.53 3.90 -8.99
C ARG A 575 -1.36 5.17 -8.91
N ALA A 576 -0.92 6.16 -8.15
CA ALA A 576 -1.66 7.40 -7.96
C ALA A 576 -1.89 8.15 -9.28
N LYS A 577 -0.95 8.11 -10.22
CA LYS A 577 -1.10 8.68 -11.55
C LYS A 577 -2.16 7.96 -12.37
N LEU A 578 -2.06 6.63 -12.49
CA LEU A 578 -3.07 5.84 -13.21
C LEU A 578 -4.46 5.98 -12.57
N SER A 579 -4.55 6.01 -11.24
CA SER A 579 -5.82 6.26 -10.55
C SER A 579 -6.40 7.65 -10.81
N LYS A 580 -5.58 8.65 -11.14
CA LYS A 580 -6.05 10.00 -11.51
C LYS A 580 -6.40 10.14 -13.00
N GLY A 581 -6.06 9.14 -13.82
CA GLY A 581 -6.17 9.21 -15.28
C GLY A 581 -4.95 9.81 -15.98
N ASP A 582 -3.87 10.08 -15.24
CA ASP A 582 -2.62 10.57 -15.83
C ASP A 582 -1.92 9.48 -16.65
N GLN A 583 -1.13 9.90 -17.62
CA GLN A 583 -0.35 9.01 -18.48
C GLN A 583 0.96 8.57 -17.83
N VAL A 584 1.31 7.31 -18.06
CA VAL A 584 2.56 6.67 -17.64
C VAL A 584 3.14 5.95 -18.86
N SER A 585 4.45 6.01 -19.08
CA SER A 585 5.09 5.36 -20.22
C SER A 585 5.93 4.16 -19.77
N VAL A 586 5.76 3.01 -20.42
CA VAL A 586 6.73 1.91 -20.33
C VAL A 586 7.79 2.15 -21.39
N VAL A 587 9.06 2.15 -21.02
CA VAL A 587 10.21 2.30 -21.92
C VAL A 587 10.92 0.94 -21.98
N PRO A 588 10.64 0.12 -23.02
CA PRO A 588 11.40 -1.09 -23.26
C PRO A 588 12.86 -0.78 -23.63
N PRO A 589 13.80 -1.71 -23.39
CA PRO A 589 15.20 -1.50 -23.75
C PRO A 589 15.43 -1.39 -25.27
N ASP A 590 14.66 -2.14 -26.07
CA ASP A 590 14.89 -2.30 -27.52
C ASP A 590 13.70 -1.82 -28.38
N ALA A 591 12.72 -1.13 -27.81
CA ALA A 591 11.49 -0.74 -28.50
C ALA A 591 11.00 0.66 -28.08
N PRO A 592 10.20 1.35 -28.90
CA PRO A 592 9.66 2.66 -28.54
C PRO A 592 8.80 2.60 -27.28
N ALA A 593 8.73 3.72 -26.56
CA ALA A 593 7.92 3.85 -25.37
C ALA A 593 6.44 3.56 -25.67
N VAL A 594 5.79 2.87 -24.74
CA VAL A 594 4.37 2.52 -24.81
C VAL A 594 3.64 3.31 -23.73
N GLU A 595 2.68 4.11 -24.15
CA GLU A 595 1.84 4.90 -23.25
C GLU A 595 0.77 4.02 -22.60
N LEU A 596 0.65 4.14 -21.29
CA LEU A 596 -0.37 3.56 -20.44
C LEU A 596 -1.18 4.69 -19.80
N THR A 597 -2.48 4.70 -20.04
CA THR A 597 -3.42 5.64 -19.40
C THR A 597 -4.64 4.91 -18.88
N ALA A 598 -5.34 5.46 -17.90
CA ALA A 598 -6.67 5.00 -17.55
C ALA A 598 -7.71 5.31 -18.65
N GLY A 599 -7.41 6.24 -19.56
CA GLY A 599 -8.41 6.83 -20.43
C GLY A 599 -9.30 7.82 -19.69
N GLU A 600 -10.02 8.63 -20.47
CA GLU A 600 -10.92 9.65 -19.94
C GLU A 600 -12.10 9.00 -19.21
N GLY A 601 -12.45 9.52 -18.02
CA GLY A 601 -13.59 9.04 -17.24
C GLY A 601 -13.37 7.77 -16.40
N ASN A 602 -12.20 7.12 -16.50
CA ASN A 602 -11.88 5.88 -15.76
C ASN A 602 -10.99 6.10 -14.52
N SER A 603 -10.96 7.31 -13.97
CA SER A 603 -10.20 7.59 -12.75
C SER A 603 -10.78 6.79 -11.56
N GLY A 604 -9.90 6.21 -10.76
CA GLY A 604 -10.27 5.37 -9.61
C GLY A 604 -10.70 3.93 -9.92
N MET A 605 -10.74 3.53 -11.19
CA MET A 605 -11.23 2.20 -11.62
C MET A 605 -10.17 1.08 -11.54
N TYR A 606 -9.16 1.19 -10.69
CA TYR A 606 -8.11 0.17 -10.57
C TYR A 606 -8.14 -0.49 -9.20
N HIS A 607 -8.06 -1.82 -9.21
CA HIS A 607 -7.89 -2.67 -8.04
C HIS A 607 -6.39 -2.91 -7.79
N PRO A 608 -5.83 -2.41 -6.68
CA PRO A 608 -4.42 -2.59 -6.36
C PRO A 608 -4.16 -3.86 -5.53
N TYR A 609 -3.24 -4.69 -6.02
CA TYR A 609 -2.71 -5.85 -5.30
C TYR A 609 -1.24 -5.58 -4.97
N LEU A 610 -1.00 -4.98 -3.80
CA LEU A 610 0.32 -4.56 -3.35
C LEU A 610 0.95 -5.64 -2.46
N HIS A 611 2.18 -6.05 -2.79
CA HIS A 611 3.01 -6.92 -1.98
C HIS A 611 4.34 -6.23 -1.65
N TYR A 612 4.64 -6.11 -0.36
CA TYR A 612 5.87 -5.47 0.12
C TYR A 612 6.94 -6.52 0.39
N LEU A 613 8.15 -6.28 -0.14
CA LEU A 613 9.36 -7.07 0.08
C LEU A 613 10.31 -6.26 0.98
N PRO A 614 10.15 -6.33 2.32
CA PRO A 614 10.87 -5.49 3.27
C PRO A 614 12.39 -5.62 3.16
N GLU A 615 12.89 -6.81 2.83
CA GLU A 615 14.32 -7.12 2.73
C GLU A 615 15.00 -6.34 1.60
N ALA A 616 14.26 -6.03 0.53
CA ALA A 616 14.78 -5.32 -0.63
C ALA A 616 14.33 -3.85 -0.70
N ARG A 617 13.54 -3.37 0.28
CA ARG A 617 12.82 -2.08 0.21
C ARG A 617 12.04 -1.92 -1.11
N PHE A 618 11.58 -3.04 -1.65
CA PHE A 618 10.89 -3.15 -2.93
C PHE A 618 9.41 -3.39 -2.68
N ALA A 619 8.56 -2.81 -3.52
CA ALA A 619 7.16 -3.12 -3.59
C ALA A 619 6.89 -3.73 -4.96
N SER A 620 6.15 -4.84 -5.00
CA SER A 620 5.50 -5.34 -6.21
C SER A 620 4.04 -4.94 -6.15
N LEU A 621 3.53 -4.38 -7.23
CA LEU A 621 2.15 -3.94 -7.35
C LEU A 621 1.58 -4.44 -8.66
N ILE A 622 0.42 -5.07 -8.58
CA ILE A 622 -0.40 -5.37 -9.74
C ILE A 622 -1.61 -4.44 -9.70
N LEU A 623 -1.89 -3.78 -10.82
CA LEU A 623 -3.11 -3.01 -11.04
C LEU A 623 -3.96 -3.72 -12.08
N VAL A 624 -5.22 -3.93 -11.74
CA VAL A 624 -6.23 -4.54 -12.60
C VAL A 624 -7.39 -3.57 -12.72
N HIS A 625 -7.80 -3.25 -13.94
CA HIS A 625 -8.94 -2.37 -14.20
C HIS A 625 -10.25 -3.04 -13.79
N ASP A 626 -11.22 -2.25 -13.34
CA ASP A 626 -12.52 -2.70 -12.83
C ASP A 626 -13.26 -3.58 -13.83
N TRP A 627 -13.21 -3.24 -15.13
CA TRP A 627 -13.81 -4.05 -16.21
C TRP A 627 -13.35 -5.52 -16.24
N ALA A 628 -12.14 -5.81 -15.76
CA ALA A 628 -11.61 -7.17 -15.64
C ALA A 628 -11.91 -7.80 -14.26
N ALA A 629 -12.01 -7.01 -13.20
CA ALA A 629 -12.25 -7.48 -11.84
C ALA A 629 -13.74 -7.74 -11.55
N THR A 630 -14.61 -6.88 -12.06
CA THR A 630 -16.06 -6.83 -11.83
C THR A 630 -16.78 -6.68 -13.18
N PRO A 631 -16.93 -7.79 -13.94
CA PRO A 631 -17.62 -7.76 -15.22
C PRO A 631 -19.07 -7.29 -15.08
N ASN A 632 -19.49 -6.37 -15.94
CA ASN A 632 -20.87 -5.90 -16.00
C ASN A 632 -21.67 -6.70 -17.05
N TYR A 633 -22.64 -7.50 -16.62
CA TYR A 633 -23.48 -8.31 -17.51
C TYR A 633 -24.75 -7.60 -18.00
N GLY A 634 -24.82 -6.28 -17.90
CA GLY A 634 -25.95 -5.45 -18.38
C GLY A 634 -26.14 -5.39 -19.90
N GLY A 635 -25.37 -6.14 -20.69
CA GLY A 635 -25.64 -6.37 -22.11
C GLY A 635 -24.92 -5.47 -23.12
N LYS A 636 -24.10 -4.50 -22.68
CA LYS A 636 -23.25 -3.64 -23.54
C LYS A 636 -21.98 -3.19 -22.83
N ALA A 637 -21.20 -4.13 -22.33
CA ALA A 637 -19.94 -3.85 -21.65
C ALA A 637 -18.81 -4.71 -22.22
N THR A 638 -17.57 -4.38 -21.89
CA THR A 638 -16.41 -5.22 -22.23
C THR A 638 -15.79 -5.75 -20.95
N THR A 639 -15.40 -7.02 -20.96
CA THR A 639 -14.63 -7.65 -19.89
C THR A 639 -13.40 -8.37 -20.47
N PHE A 640 -12.61 -9.01 -19.61
CA PHE A 640 -11.31 -9.56 -20.02
C PHE A 640 -11.03 -10.93 -19.42
N ILE A 641 -10.33 -11.76 -20.19
CA ILE A 641 -9.90 -13.10 -19.80
C ILE A 641 -8.37 -13.18 -19.89
N PHE A 642 -7.72 -13.48 -18.76
CA PHE A 642 -6.31 -13.88 -18.75
C PHE A 642 -6.23 -15.30 -19.29
N ARG A 643 -5.66 -15.46 -20.48
CA ARG A 643 -5.50 -16.76 -21.15
C ARG A 643 -4.19 -17.40 -20.70
N THR A 644 -4.30 -18.41 -19.83
CA THR A 644 -3.15 -19.27 -19.47
C THR A 644 -3.12 -20.55 -20.30
N SER A 645 -4.28 -20.99 -20.77
CA SER A 645 -4.44 -22.05 -21.76
C SER A 645 -5.71 -21.83 -22.56
N GLU A 646 -5.79 -22.42 -23.74
CA GLU A 646 -6.99 -22.33 -24.59
C GLU A 646 -8.22 -22.94 -23.90
N ALA A 647 -8.06 -24.10 -23.27
CA ALA A 647 -9.16 -24.73 -22.52
C ALA A 647 -9.66 -23.86 -21.35
N GLN A 648 -8.76 -23.18 -20.64
CA GLN A 648 -9.15 -22.26 -19.58
C GLN A 648 -9.88 -21.03 -20.12
N ALA A 649 -9.44 -20.47 -21.25
CA ALA A 649 -10.12 -19.35 -21.90
C ALA A 649 -11.51 -19.74 -22.39
N ILE A 650 -11.67 -20.94 -22.98
CA ILE A 650 -12.96 -21.49 -23.41
C ILE A 650 -13.91 -21.66 -22.21
N ALA A 651 -13.44 -22.25 -21.11
CA ALA A 651 -14.25 -22.44 -19.91
C ALA A 651 -14.67 -21.10 -19.27
N LYS A 652 -13.77 -20.11 -19.24
CA LYS A 652 -14.09 -18.76 -18.75
C LYS A 652 -15.06 -18.02 -19.67
N LEU A 653 -14.89 -18.14 -21.00
CA LEU A 653 -15.83 -17.59 -21.96
C LEU A 653 -17.23 -18.15 -21.73
N LYS A 654 -17.36 -19.49 -21.63
CA LYS A 654 -18.63 -20.15 -21.34
C LYS A 654 -19.29 -19.56 -20.09
N HIS A 655 -18.52 -19.39 -19.01
CA HIS A 655 -19.03 -18.80 -17.77
C HIS A 655 -19.57 -17.37 -18.00
N HIS A 656 -18.83 -16.50 -18.69
CA HIS A 656 -19.29 -15.15 -18.98
C HIS A 656 -20.54 -15.12 -19.86
N VAL A 657 -20.57 -15.93 -20.93
CA VAL A 657 -21.74 -16.02 -21.81
C VAL A 657 -22.95 -16.54 -21.03
N MET A 658 -22.79 -17.57 -20.20
CA MET A 658 -23.86 -18.11 -19.35
C MET A 658 -24.40 -17.11 -18.33
N GLN A 659 -23.58 -16.20 -17.82
CA GLN A 659 -24.04 -15.10 -16.95
C GLN A 659 -24.74 -13.98 -17.73
N LEU A 660 -24.37 -13.81 -19.01
CA LEU A 660 -24.92 -12.77 -19.88
C LEU A 660 -26.29 -13.15 -20.46
N VAL A 661 -26.40 -14.34 -21.06
CA VAL A 661 -27.60 -14.75 -21.81
C VAL A 661 -28.60 -15.48 -20.92
N ASN A 662 -29.90 -15.24 -21.16
CA ASN A 662 -31.00 -15.90 -20.44
C ASN A 662 -31.34 -17.30 -20.99
N ILE A 663 -30.39 -17.98 -21.65
CA ILE A 663 -30.57 -19.31 -22.22
C ILE A 663 -29.51 -20.28 -21.66
N PRO A 664 -29.85 -21.57 -21.45
CA PRO A 664 -28.86 -22.56 -21.01
C PRO A 664 -27.70 -22.67 -22.00
N VAL A 665 -26.46 -22.60 -21.51
CA VAL A 665 -25.24 -22.78 -22.30
C VAL A 665 -24.55 -24.08 -21.87
N PHE A 666 -24.48 -25.04 -22.79
CA PHE A 666 -23.93 -26.38 -22.51
C PHE A 666 -22.43 -26.45 -22.79
N ASP A 667 -21.73 -27.38 -22.11
CA ASP A 667 -20.28 -27.55 -22.27
C ASP A 667 -19.88 -27.87 -23.71
N ALA A 668 -20.68 -28.66 -24.42
CA ALA A 668 -20.46 -29.04 -25.81
C ALA A 668 -20.42 -27.83 -26.77
N TRP A 669 -21.01 -26.68 -26.38
CA TRP A 669 -21.06 -25.49 -27.23
C TRP A 669 -19.83 -24.60 -27.05
N SER A 670 -19.00 -24.83 -26.03
CA SER A 670 -17.97 -23.88 -25.60
C SER A 670 -16.90 -23.64 -26.68
N ALA A 671 -16.49 -24.67 -27.40
CA ALA A 671 -15.52 -24.55 -28.51
C ALA A 671 -16.09 -23.73 -29.67
N TYR A 672 -17.34 -24.02 -30.06
CA TYR A 672 -18.07 -23.25 -31.08
C TYR A 672 -18.19 -21.78 -30.69
N LEU A 673 -18.63 -21.48 -29.45
CA LEU A 673 -18.79 -20.12 -28.96
C LEU A 673 -17.47 -19.33 -28.97
N TYR A 674 -16.35 -19.99 -28.65
CA TYR A 674 -15.03 -19.36 -28.68
C TYR A 674 -14.59 -19.00 -30.10
N GLU A 675 -14.69 -19.94 -31.05
CA GLU A 675 -14.33 -19.66 -32.44
C GLU A 675 -15.28 -18.67 -33.11
N ALA A 676 -16.59 -18.84 -32.94
CA ALA A 676 -17.59 -17.95 -33.50
C ALA A 676 -17.46 -16.54 -32.91
N GLY A 677 -17.21 -16.42 -31.61
CA GLY A 677 -16.97 -15.15 -30.94
C GLY A 677 -15.72 -14.43 -31.44
N GLN A 678 -14.63 -15.15 -31.72
CA GLN A 678 -13.43 -14.55 -32.32
C GLN A 678 -13.71 -14.01 -33.72
N ARG A 679 -14.41 -14.78 -34.57
CA ARG A 679 -14.72 -14.38 -35.95
C ARG A 679 -15.74 -13.25 -36.00
N ALA A 680 -16.66 -13.20 -35.04
CA ALA A 680 -17.62 -12.11 -34.87
C ALA A 680 -17.01 -10.88 -34.19
N MET A 681 -15.71 -10.88 -33.87
CA MET A 681 -15.01 -9.81 -33.15
C MET A 681 -15.54 -9.54 -31.74
N LEU A 682 -16.33 -10.46 -31.16
CA LEU A 682 -16.77 -10.43 -29.76
C LEU A 682 -15.65 -10.85 -28.81
N VAL A 683 -14.64 -11.56 -29.32
CA VAL A 683 -13.44 -12.00 -28.58
C VAL A 683 -12.22 -11.48 -29.31
N ARG A 684 -11.51 -10.49 -28.74
CA ARG A 684 -10.38 -9.80 -29.40
C ARG A 684 -9.10 -9.90 -28.57
N LYS A 685 -7.95 -10.06 -29.24
CA LYS A 685 -6.65 -10.01 -28.54
C LYS A 685 -6.33 -8.56 -28.15
N THR A 686 -5.91 -8.35 -26.90
CA THR A 686 -5.44 -7.04 -26.45
C THR A 686 -3.95 -6.85 -26.75
N ARG A 687 -3.49 -5.59 -26.81
CA ARG A 687 -2.07 -5.29 -26.92
C ARG A 687 -1.41 -5.57 -25.57
N SER A 688 -0.70 -6.68 -25.47
CA SER A 688 -0.11 -7.16 -24.22
C SER A 688 1.38 -7.48 -24.39
N ALA A 689 2.12 -7.43 -23.28
CA ALA A 689 3.56 -7.70 -23.23
C ALA A 689 3.97 -8.37 -21.91
N GLY A 690 5.20 -8.91 -21.87
CA GLY A 690 5.75 -9.53 -20.66
C GLY A 690 5.18 -10.91 -20.37
N GLY A 691 4.81 -11.69 -21.39
CA GLY A 691 4.19 -13.01 -21.22
C GLY A 691 2.70 -12.97 -20.84
N ILE A 692 2.14 -11.78 -20.66
CA ILE A 692 0.69 -11.60 -20.44
C ILE A 692 -0.04 -11.84 -21.76
N ASP A 693 -1.07 -12.68 -21.72
CA ASP A 693 -1.97 -12.94 -22.84
C ASP A 693 -3.40 -12.65 -22.37
N LEU A 694 -3.85 -11.43 -22.66
CA LEU A 694 -5.17 -10.94 -22.26
C LEU A 694 -6.08 -10.79 -23.47
N VAL A 695 -7.27 -11.35 -23.37
CA VAL A 695 -8.30 -11.33 -24.41
C VAL A 695 -9.47 -10.49 -23.91
N SER A 696 -9.93 -9.52 -24.71
CA SER A 696 -11.15 -8.77 -24.44
C SER A 696 -12.38 -9.55 -24.92
N LEU A 697 -13.45 -9.42 -24.18
CA LEU A 697 -14.74 -10.06 -24.41
C LEU A 697 -15.82 -8.99 -24.39
N ASP A 698 -16.48 -8.80 -25.52
CA ASP A 698 -17.63 -7.90 -25.62
C ASP A 698 -18.87 -8.63 -25.12
N LEU A 699 -19.43 -8.16 -24.00
CA LEU A 699 -20.63 -8.66 -23.35
C LEU A 699 -21.88 -8.06 -23.99
N ASP A 700 -22.03 -8.28 -25.30
CA ASP A 700 -23.21 -7.91 -26.06
C ASP A 700 -24.25 -9.03 -26.04
N LEU A 701 -25.35 -8.81 -25.30
CA LEU A 701 -26.42 -9.78 -25.13
C LEU A 701 -27.01 -10.24 -26.46
N ASP A 702 -27.23 -9.30 -27.38
CA ASP A 702 -27.92 -9.56 -28.64
C ASP A 702 -27.01 -10.36 -29.58
N SER A 703 -25.75 -9.95 -29.69
CA SER A 703 -24.76 -10.64 -30.50
C SER A 703 -24.49 -12.07 -30.02
N TRP A 704 -24.33 -12.31 -28.72
CA TRP A 704 -24.14 -13.67 -28.18
C TRP A 704 -25.38 -14.54 -28.34
N THR A 705 -26.59 -13.96 -28.18
CA THR A 705 -27.85 -14.67 -28.45
C THR A 705 -27.97 -15.05 -29.92
N HIS A 706 -27.55 -14.17 -30.83
CA HIS A 706 -27.54 -14.44 -32.27
C HIS A 706 -26.54 -15.53 -32.66
N VAL A 707 -25.33 -15.54 -32.07
CA VAL A 707 -24.34 -16.63 -32.26
C VAL A 707 -24.92 -17.99 -31.85
N ILE A 708 -25.65 -18.05 -30.73
CA ILE A 708 -26.25 -19.30 -30.24
C ILE A 708 -27.42 -19.73 -31.11
N THR A 709 -28.38 -18.82 -31.35
CA THR A 709 -29.59 -19.15 -32.13
C THR A 709 -29.26 -19.51 -33.57
N GLY A 710 -28.35 -18.78 -34.22
CA GLY A 710 -27.89 -19.13 -35.57
C GLY A 710 -27.04 -20.41 -35.62
N GLY A 711 -26.29 -20.72 -34.56
CA GLY A 711 -25.59 -22.00 -34.43
C GLY A 711 -26.54 -23.20 -34.35
N LEU A 712 -27.65 -23.04 -33.62
CA LEU A 712 -28.73 -24.03 -33.51
C LEU A 712 -29.49 -24.18 -34.85
N GLU A 713 -29.85 -23.07 -35.50
CA GLU A 713 -30.55 -23.06 -36.78
C GLU A 713 -29.73 -23.74 -37.88
N GLN A 714 -28.41 -23.52 -37.90
CA GLN A 714 -27.51 -24.12 -38.88
C GLN A 714 -27.11 -25.56 -38.56
N GLY A 715 -27.55 -26.12 -37.43
CA GLY A 715 -27.21 -27.47 -36.98
C GLY A 715 -25.73 -27.65 -36.62
N ILE A 716 -25.01 -26.57 -36.29
CA ILE A 716 -23.60 -26.60 -35.90
C ILE A 716 -23.48 -27.03 -34.43
N ILE A 717 -24.39 -26.52 -33.60
CA ILE A 717 -24.59 -26.95 -32.22
C ILE A 717 -26.00 -27.53 -32.08
N SER A 718 -26.17 -28.51 -31.20
CA SER A 718 -27.47 -29.13 -30.91
C SER A 718 -27.79 -29.04 -29.43
N LEU A 719 -29.08 -29.02 -29.10
CA LEU A 719 -29.53 -29.26 -27.73
C LEU A 719 -29.16 -30.71 -27.35
N PRO A 720 -28.59 -30.94 -26.16
CA PRO A 720 -28.27 -32.28 -25.68
C PRO A 720 -29.51 -33.13 -25.39
#